data_AF-A0A6N1YDN3-F1
#
_entry.id   AF-A0A6N1YDN3-F1
#
_cell.length_a   1.000
_cell.length_b   1.000
_cell.length_c   1.000
_cell.angle_alpha   90.00
_cell.angle_beta   90.00
_cell.angle_gamma   90.00
#
_symmetry.space_group_name_H-M   'P 1'
#
loop_
_entity.id
_entity.type
_entity.pdbx_description
1 polymer ?
#
loop_
_entity_poly.entity_id
_entity_poly.type
_entity_poly.pdbx_seq_one_letter_code
_entity_poly.pdbx_strand_id
1 'polypeptide(L)'
;MVNMSKNKYKFTLDTTQMNDSHMGLVVRIKSQQRILELGCASGYISKFLKEELACHVVGVDIDSHAAQQAAAFCEQVIVADLDSDAWLAEIEGQKFDVILCADVLEHIKDPVALLASLKPFLHADSRLLASIPNIAHASIRLELLQGHFDYESLGLLDDTHLHFYTCDGLVSMLMQAGYVCCDIQYSIQDLADEAIDQHLANAGLVASELAYELLHAPNAVAYQFIVEARPAQAALLQHLPKALTPKPLVSSGVFYGEKQEKIVRLERLLAEEQEHNKHHQVHTMQLKEKISLMEQQLDAERTHNKNHQANVRRFEERISLMEQQLDAERTHNKNHQANVRRSEERISLMEQQLDAERTHNKNHQENVRRFEEKISLMEQQLEAERAHNKNHQAHALRLEEKFFIIEQQLDAELFYLTEEVQSRGQSLTHEQEKNAQLQAHIAHLEGVVAQHQGSILHLEQVLQRVHSKASYRMVRFIKDSPKKINHLFKPVVRIEKESEETILAAPVNHHDYNTWLLEYEGVMTQNNQALVQEEIGRWETRPKIAVLMPVYNPDRACLENAIESVLQQVYDNFELCIADDASTKSYVREVLEHYQQQDPRIKVIFREQNGHISAASNSALSLVEADYVALMDHDDLLTVDALYWVAKAIQQNPDVQLIYSDEDKMDLQGVRYAPYFKPDWNPELLLSHNFICHLGIYKTVQVKALGGFNSDFDGAQDYDLALRYAAELKPEQIVHIPRILYHWRAVPGSTAKGVHEKPYAEALITKAVKAALERKQRAAEVLEHDRLPGALRVRYLLPETLPLVSIVMPTRNGFSLLRRCVESIFAKTQYTNYELLIIDNGSDDFVTLRYLQGLQKDPRVTVIRDDSPFNYSALNNKAVAQAKGDIVALLNNDLEVINDDWLDEMVSHALHPEVGAVGAKLYYPDDTIQHAGVIVGLGGVAGHSHKHFLRDNPGYCGRLLLAQNLSAVTAACLVLRKEVFNAVGGLDEKNLSVAFNDVDFCLRIQEQGFYNVWTPYAELYHYESATRGYEDTPEKKARFSEEVEYMKKRWGEGLLVDPAYNPNLTLDREDFSFAWPPRV
;
A
#
# COMPACT_ATOMS: atom_id res chain seq x y z
N MET A 1 -10.27 21.30 70.92
CA MET A 1 -9.66 20.05 71.44
C MET A 1 -10.20 18.89 70.63
N VAL A 2 -9.31 18.12 69.98
CA VAL A 2 -9.50 16.72 69.53
C VAL A 2 -10.54 16.45 68.41
N ASN A 3 -10.11 15.67 67.41
CA ASN A 3 -10.88 15.04 66.31
C ASN A 3 -11.46 15.91 65.18
N MET A 4 -10.59 16.38 64.28
CA MET A 4 -10.85 16.30 62.81
C MET A 4 -9.61 15.95 61.96
N SER A 5 -8.43 15.72 62.55
CA SER A 5 -7.20 15.36 61.81
C SER A 5 -6.95 13.85 61.66
N LYS A 6 -8.01 13.03 61.65
CA LYS A 6 -7.91 11.56 61.58
C LYS A 6 -8.81 10.99 60.48
N ASN A 7 -8.35 11.09 59.23
CA ASN A 7 -8.68 10.15 58.15
C ASN A 7 -7.97 10.42 56.79
N LYS A 8 -7.14 11.48 56.60
CA LYS A 8 -6.53 11.84 55.29
C LYS A 8 -5.65 10.74 54.65
N TYR A 9 -5.25 9.69 55.39
CA TYR A 9 -4.39 8.59 54.91
C TYR A 9 -5.01 7.17 54.99
N LYS A 10 -6.34 7.07 55.09
CA LYS A 10 -7.07 5.78 55.06
C LYS A 10 -7.74 5.55 53.70
N PHE A 11 -6.92 5.27 52.70
CA PHE A 11 -7.38 4.73 51.43
C PHE A 11 -7.30 3.20 51.45
N THR A 12 -8.29 2.55 50.85
CA THR A 12 -8.28 1.12 50.54
C THR A 12 -8.36 1.01 49.04
N LEU A 13 -7.36 0.38 48.42
CA LEU A 13 -7.32 0.19 46.98
C LEU A 13 -8.54 -0.65 46.54
N ASP A 14 -9.51 -0.03 45.87
CA ASP A 14 -10.67 -0.73 45.34
C ASP A 14 -10.33 -1.33 43.98
N THR A 15 -10.00 -2.62 43.99
CA THR A 15 -9.61 -3.37 42.80
C THR A 15 -10.74 -3.54 41.78
N THR A 16 -11.97 -3.12 42.11
CA THR A 16 -13.11 -3.08 41.20
C THR A 16 -13.28 -1.73 40.50
N GLN A 17 -12.67 -0.65 41.01
CA GLN A 17 -12.74 0.68 40.41
C GLN A 17 -11.60 0.87 39.39
N MET A 18 -11.86 0.56 38.12
CA MET A 18 -10.86 0.71 37.04
C MET A 18 -10.55 2.17 36.66
N ASN A 19 -11.43 3.11 37.02
CA ASN A 19 -11.21 4.54 36.83
C ASN A 19 -10.65 5.17 38.13
N ASP A 20 -9.49 4.68 38.52
CA ASP A 20 -8.71 5.11 39.68
C ASP A 20 -7.24 5.17 39.26
N SER A 21 -6.56 6.27 39.59
CA SER A 21 -5.21 6.53 39.11
C SER A 21 -4.19 5.56 39.70
N HIS A 22 -4.37 5.18 40.96
CA HIS A 22 -3.49 4.25 41.67
C HIS A 22 -3.66 2.82 41.15
N MET A 23 -4.89 2.39 40.87
CA MET A 23 -5.16 1.16 40.13
C MET A 23 -4.52 1.18 38.73
N GLY A 24 -4.61 2.29 38.00
CA GLY A 24 -3.99 2.46 36.69
C GLY A 24 -2.46 2.38 36.70
N LEU A 25 -1.81 2.74 37.81
CA LEU A 25 -0.38 2.49 38.04
C LEU A 25 -0.12 1.02 38.36
N VAL A 26 -0.90 0.43 39.28
CA VAL A 26 -0.72 -0.94 39.77
C VAL A 26 -0.89 -1.97 38.66
N VAL A 27 -1.84 -1.81 37.73
CA VAL A 27 -2.02 -2.77 36.61
C VAL A 27 -0.86 -2.76 35.60
N ARG A 28 -0.02 -1.71 35.58
CA ARG A 28 1.21 -1.67 34.76
C ARG A 28 2.34 -2.48 35.39
N ILE A 29 2.24 -2.89 36.66
CA ILE A 29 3.28 -3.60 37.42
C ILE A 29 3.12 -5.12 37.24
N LYS A 30 4.23 -5.82 37.00
CA LYS A 30 4.26 -7.28 36.85
C LYS A 30 4.54 -7.95 38.19
N SER A 31 4.16 -9.22 38.32
CA SER A 31 4.45 -9.99 39.52
C SER A 31 5.96 -10.17 39.77
N GLN A 32 6.32 -10.29 41.05
CA GLN A 32 7.71 -10.50 41.53
C GLN A 32 8.72 -9.39 41.17
N GLN A 33 8.26 -8.20 40.74
CA GLN A 33 9.15 -7.05 40.51
C GLN A 33 9.62 -6.41 41.82
N ARG A 34 10.79 -5.77 41.80
CA ARG A 34 11.31 -4.96 42.92
C ARG A 34 10.98 -3.48 42.69
N ILE A 35 10.28 -2.89 43.65
CA ILE A 35 9.57 -1.61 43.49
C ILE A 35 10.04 -0.62 44.54
N LEU A 36 10.35 0.61 44.12
CA LEU A 36 10.55 1.75 45.01
C LEU A 36 9.29 2.61 44.98
N GLU A 37 8.53 2.62 46.08
CA GLU A 37 7.29 3.37 46.23
C GLU A 37 7.55 4.65 47.02
N LEU A 38 7.49 5.80 46.35
CA LEU A 38 7.65 7.11 46.95
C LEU A 38 6.27 7.63 47.36
N GLY A 39 6.13 8.10 48.60
CA GLY A 39 4.82 8.48 49.17
C GLY A 39 3.94 7.27 49.51
N CYS A 40 4.51 6.19 50.06
CA CYS A 40 3.77 4.94 50.30
C CYS A 40 2.64 5.04 51.34
N ALA A 41 2.53 6.15 52.08
CA ALA A 41 1.52 6.45 53.08
C ALA A 41 1.32 5.27 54.07
N SER A 42 0.09 4.75 54.21
CA SER A 42 -0.22 3.61 55.07
C SER A 42 0.12 2.24 54.46
N GLY A 43 0.73 2.21 53.27
CA GLY A 43 1.13 1.02 52.53
C GLY A 43 -0.03 0.28 51.86
N TYR A 44 -1.10 0.99 51.49
CA TYR A 44 -2.31 0.37 50.91
C TYR A 44 -2.06 -0.15 49.48
N ILE A 45 -1.26 0.55 48.68
CA ILE A 45 -0.75 0.03 47.39
C ILE A 45 0.29 -1.06 47.63
N SER A 46 1.28 -0.81 48.49
CA SER A 46 2.32 -1.78 48.87
C SER A 46 1.74 -3.13 49.31
N LYS A 47 0.61 -3.11 50.03
CA LYS A 47 -0.14 -4.29 50.44
C LYS A 47 -0.60 -5.12 49.24
N PHE A 48 -1.27 -4.50 48.27
CA PHE A 48 -1.71 -5.20 47.05
C PHE A 48 -0.51 -5.75 46.27
N LEU A 49 0.54 -4.94 46.10
CA LEU A 49 1.75 -5.35 45.39
C LEU A 49 2.42 -6.59 46.03
N LYS A 50 2.44 -6.68 47.36
CA LYS A 50 2.99 -7.83 48.09
C LYS A 50 2.04 -9.03 48.16
N GLU A 51 0.77 -8.83 48.49
CA GLU A 51 -0.18 -9.92 48.75
C GLU A 51 -0.69 -10.56 47.44
N GLU A 52 -0.95 -9.78 46.40
CA GLU A 52 -1.56 -10.26 45.14
C GLU A 52 -0.53 -10.46 44.01
N LEU A 53 0.49 -9.59 43.91
CA LEU A 53 1.52 -9.66 42.86
C LEU A 53 2.86 -10.27 43.34
N ALA A 54 2.99 -10.59 44.63
CA ALA A 54 4.23 -11.11 45.23
C ALA A 54 5.48 -10.26 44.95
N CYS A 55 5.32 -8.94 44.84
CA CYS A 55 6.40 -7.98 44.58
C CYS A 55 7.18 -7.60 45.85
N HIS A 56 8.41 -7.15 45.65
CA HIS A 56 9.33 -6.72 46.70
C HIS A 56 9.33 -5.19 46.80
N VAL A 57 8.59 -4.63 47.76
CA VAL A 57 8.39 -3.17 47.89
C VAL A 57 9.31 -2.55 48.94
N VAL A 58 10.02 -1.49 48.56
CA VAL A 58 10.67 -0.55 49.48
C VAL A 58 9.87 0.75 49.45
N GLY A 59 9.32 1.15 50.59
CA GLY A 59 8.51 2.36 50.72
C GLY A 59 9.29 3.53 51.32
N VAL A 60 9.01 4.74 50.86
CA VAL A 60 9.52 5.99 51.46
C VAL A 60 8.35 6.91 51.76
N ASP A 61 8.27 7.43 52.98
CA ASP A 61 7.23 8.39 53.37
C ASP A 61 7.73 9.33 54.48
N ILE A 62 7.17 10.55 54.55
CA ILE A 62 7.55 11.55 55.55
C ILE A 62 6.77 11.40 56.87
N ASP A 63 5.56 10.83 56.84
CA ASP A 63 4.77 10.56 58.06
C ASP A 63 5.19 9.23 58.71
N SER A 64 5.99 9.34 59.76
CA SER A 64 6.41 8.23 60.63
C SER A 64 5.27 7.29 61.10
N HIS A 65 4.03 7.79 61.24
CA HIS A 65 2.89 6.99 61.67
C HIS A 65 2.22 6.23 60.51
N ALA A 66 2.24 6.81 59.31
CA ALA A 66 1.79 6.13 58.10
C ALA A 66 2.81 5.04 57.71
N ALA A 67 4.10 5.40 57.66
CA ALA A 67 5.23 4.49 57.43
C ALA A 67 5.26 3.28 58.38
N GLN A 68 4.92 3.47 59.67
CA GLN A 68 4.83 2.36 60.63
C GLN A 68 3.72 1.34 60.28
N GLN A 69 2.67 1.76 59.59
CA GLN A 69 1.61 0.87 59.09
C GLN A 69 2.05 0.19 57.79
N ALA A 70 2.69 0.93 56.87
CA ALA A 70 3.26 0.40 55.64
C ALA A 70 4.31 -0.70 55.88
N ALA A 71 5.01 -0.68 57.03
CA ALA A 71 6.03 -1.66 57.39
C ALA A 71 5.51 -3.12 57.53
N ALA A 72 4.20 -3.35 57.61
CA ALA A 72 3.64 -4.70 57.48
C ALA A 72 3.72 -5.24 56.03
N PHE A 73 3.73 -4.34 55.05
CA PHE A 73 3.54 -4.60 53.63
C PHE A 73 4.78 -4.32 52.77
N CYS A 74 5.72 -3.53 53.23
CA CYS A 74 7.03 -3.37 52.58
C CYS A 74 8.09 -4.33 53.16
N GLU A 75 9.22 -4.51 52.47
CA GLU A 75 10.43 -5.14 53.01
C GLU A 75 11.23 -4.18 53.91
N GLN A 76 11.23 -2.91 53.52
CA GLN A 76 11.87 -1.79 54.18
C GLN A 76 10.95 -0.57 54.00
N VAL A 77 10.79 0.23 55.07
CA VAL A 77 10.16 1.55 54.98
C VAL A 77 11.12 2.57 55.56
N ILE A 78 11.38 3.63 54.80
CA ILE A 78 12.28 4.71 55.16
C ILE A 78 11.44 5.93 55.50
N VAL A 79 11.65 6.50 56.70
CA VAL A 79 10.95 7.71 57.14
C VAL A 79 11.80 8.93 56.79
N ALA A 80 11.47 9.62 55.70
CA ALA A 80 12.31 10.66 55.13
C ALA A 80 11.54 11.76 54.39
N ASP A 81 12.16 12.94 54.32
CA ASP A 81 11.75 14.04 53.46
C ASP A 81 12.34 13.83 52.05
N LEU A 82 11.47 13.72 51.04
CA LEU A 82 11.85 13.48 49.64
C LEU A 82 12.54 14.70 48.99
N ASP A 83 12.42 15.91 49.57
CA ASP A 83 13.21 17.08 49.15
C ASP A 83 14.68 17.03 49.62
N SER A 84 15.11 15.95 50.29
CA SER A 84 16.48 15.75 50.75
C SER A 84 17.11 14.49 50.16
N ASP A 85 18.35 14.56 49.69
CA ASP A 85 19.09 13.38 49.20
C ASP A 85 19.54 12.42 50.32
N ALA A 86 19.40 12.79 51.60
CA ALA A 86 20.01 12.06 52.72
C ALA A 86 19.54 10.60 52.84
N TRP A 87 18.30 10.30 52.46
CA TRP A 87 17.71 8.96 52.53
C TRP A 87 18.13 8.05 51.37
N LEU A 88 18.69 8.58 50.28
CA LEU A 88 19.18 7.79 49.16
C LEU A 88 20.32 6.85 49.57
N ALA A 89 21.04 7.18 50.66
CA ALA A 89 22.04 6.31 51.27
C ALA A 89 21.43 5.03 51.88
N GLU A 90 20.16 5.04 52.29
CA GLU A 90 19.47 3.86 52.87
C GLU A 90 19.01 2.86 51.81
N ILE A 91 19.00 3.25 50.53
CA ILE A 91 18.81 2.39 49.36
C ILE A 91 20.10 2.18 48.55
N GLU A 92 21.26 2.56 49.09
CA GLU A 92 22.54 2.37 48.39
C GLU A 92 22.83 0.89 48.10
N GLY A 93 23.26 0.62 46.86
CA GLY A 93 23.47 -0.75 46.36
C GLY A 93 22.20 -1.51 45.97
N GLN A 94 21.00 -0.96 46.20
CA GLN A 94 19.75 -1.52 45.70
C GLN A 94 19.49 -1.12 44.24
N LYS A 95 18.71 -1.94 43.53
CA LYS A 95 18.19 -1.64 42.19
C LYS A 95 16.70 -1.96 42.13
N PHE A 96 15.96 -1.20 41.33
CA PHE A 96 14.51 -1.31 41.22
C PHE A 96 14.07 -1.44 39.76
N ASP A 97 13.12 -2.33 39.50
CA ASP A 97 12.48 -2.51 38.20
C ASP A 97 11.48 -1.38 37.91
N VAL A 98 10.85 -0.89 38.97
CA VAL A 98 9.81 0.16 38.92
C VAL A 98 10.05 1.18 40.03
N ILE A 99 10.02 2.46 39.69
CA ILE A 99 9.74 3.56 40.64
C ILE A 99 8.26 3.89 40.50
N LEU A 100 7.58 4.03 41.63
CA LEU A 100 6.16 4.34 41.72
C LEU A 100 5.95 5.63 42.51
N CYS A 101 5.30 6.62 41.90
CA CYS A 101 4.96 7.92 42.48
C CYS A 101 3.46 8.18 42.35
N ALA A 102 2.66 7.80 43.34
CA ALA A 102 1.21 7.97 43.32
C ALA A 102 0.83 9.31 43.98
N ASP A 103 0.60 10.35 43.17
CA ASP A 103 0.22 11.71 43.61
C ASP A 103 1.24 12.32 44.59
N VAL A 104 2.47 12.51 44.10
CA VAL A 104 3.64 12.94 44.92
C VAL A 104 4.41 14.09 44.29
N LEU A 105 4.69 14.06 42.98
CA LEU A 105 5.67 14.96 42.35
C LEU A 105 5.22 16.44 42.36
N GLU A 106 3.91 16.67 42.42
CA GLU A 106 3.25 17.97 42.61
C GLU A 106 3.49 18.58 44.00
N HIS A 107 3.82 17.77 45.01
CA HIS A 107 4.13 18.21 46.38
C HIS A 107 5.64 18.44 46.63
N ILE A 108 6.51 17.96 45.74
CA ILE A 108 7.97 18.09 45.86
C ILE A 108 8.41 19.49 45.43
N LYS A 109 9.39 20.10 46.11
CA LYS A 109 9.88 21.45 45.73
C LYS A 109 10.61 21.43 44.39
N ASP A 110 11.44 20.41 44.15
CA ASP A 110 12.14 20.17 42.88
C ASP A 110 11.97 18.70 42.41
N PRO A 111 10.83 18.37 41.75
CA PRO A 111 10.59 17.01 41.25
C PRO A 111 11.55 16.62 40.11
N VAL A 112 12.14 17.59 39.40
CA VAL A 112 13.13 17.33 38.35
C VAL A 112 14.42 16.81 38.97
N ALA A 113 14.90 17.46 40.03
CA ALA A 113 16.08 17.01 40.77
C ALA A 113 15.87 15.65 41.43
N LEU A 114 14.72 15.44 42.09
CA LEU A 114 14.37 14.14 42.70
C LEU A 114 14.37 13.00 41.67
N LEU A 115 13.66 13.16 40.55
CA LEU A 115 13.63 12.11 39.53
C LEU A 115 15.02 11.87 38.92
N ALA A 116 15.83 12.91 38.75
CA ALA A 116 17.20 12.79 38.25
C ALA A 116 18.12 12.04 39.24
N SER A 117 18.00 12.26 40.55
CA SER A 117 18.81 11.61 41.59
C SER A 117 18.48 10.12 41.78
N LEU A 118 17.32 9.66 41.32
CA LEU A 118 16.90 8.25 41.38
C LEU A 118 17.47 7.37 40.26
N LYS A 119 17.96 7.95 39.16
CA LYS A 119 18.55 7.20 38.03
C LYS A 119 19.65 6.19 38.38
N PRO A 120 20.58 6.46 39.33
CA PRO A 120 21.59 5.50 39.74
C PRO A 120 21.03 4.21 40.34
N PHE A 121 19.76 4.20 40.78
CA PHE A 121 19.08 3.04 41.38
C PHE A 121 18.25 2.23 40.36
N LEU A 122 18.29 2.59 39.07
CA LEU A 122 17.54 1.93 38.00
C LEU A 122 18.40 0.96 37.17
N HIS A 123 17.74 -0.03 36.56
CA HIS A 123 18.24 -0.81 35.43
C HIS A 123 17.96 -0.07 34.10
N ALA A 124 18.53 -0.54 32.99
CA ALA A 124 18.31 0.07 31.67
C ALA A 124 16.83 -0.03 31.20
N ASP A 125 16.15 -1.11 31.55
CA ASP A 125 14.74 -1.37 31.21
C ASP A 125 13.76 -0.96 32.33
N SER A 126 14.24 -0.30 33.39
CA SER A 126 13.38 0.11 34.50
C SER A 126 12.39 1.20 34.09
N ARG A 127 11.27 1.23 34.79
CA ARG A 127 10.13 2.11 34.50
C ARG A 127 9.87 3.05 35.66
N LEU A 128 9.54 4.29 35.34
CA LEU A 128 8.93 5.24 36.24
C LEU A 128 7.42 5.24 35.95
N LEU A 129 6.61 4.95 36.96
CA LEU A 129 5.16 5.03 36.92
C LEU A 129 4.72 6.16 37.86
N ALA A 130 3.99 7.15 37.36
CA ALA A 130 3.50 8.25 38.18
C ALA A 130 2.05 8.64 37.87
N SER A 131 1.28 9.02 38.90
CA SER A 131 0.00 9.73 38.75
C SER A 131 0.15 11.19 39.13
N ILE A 132 -0.46 12.10 38.36
CA ILE A 132 -0.27 13.56 38.46
C ILE A 132 -1.59 14.31 38.18
N PRO A 133 -2.08 15.16 39.09
CA PRO A 133 -3.23 16.05 38.89
C PRO A 133 -3.11 16.97 37.67
N ASN A 134 -4.19 17.06 36.89
CA ASN A 134 -4.27 17.91 35.72
C ASN A 134 -4.85 19.29 36.07
N ILE A 135 -4.02 20.34 36.05
CA ILE A 135 -4.51 21.71 36.29
C ILE A 135 -5.37 22.24 35.13
N ALA A 136 -5.28 21.63 33.95
CA ALA A 136 -6.14 21.95 32.82
C ALA A 136 -7.44 21.12 32.80
N HIS A 137 -7.86 20.54 33.93
CA HIS A 137 -9.17 19.89 34.05
C HIS A 137 -10.33 20.88 33.86
N ALA A 138 -11.47 20.40 33.35
CA ALA A 138 -12.64 21.19 33.01
C ALA A 138 -13.14 22.06 34.19
N SER A 139 -13.23 21.50 35.40
CA SER A 139 -13.65 22.23 36.60
C SER A 139 -12.75 23.42 36.92
N ILE A 140 -11.42 23.24 36.83
CA ILE A 140 -10.46 24.31 37.13
C ILE A 140 -10.52 25.41 36.07
N ARG A 141 -10.68 25.06 34.79
CA ARG A 141 -10.88 26.05 33.72
C ARG A 141 -12.12 26.91 33.96
N LEU A 142 -13.21 26.30 34.41
CA LEU A 142 -14.49 26.96 34.66
C LEU A 142 -14.46 27.86 35.92
N GLU A 143 -13.77 27.45 36.98
CA GLU A 143 -13.53 28.32 38.14
C GLU A 143 -12.60 29.48 37.81
N LEU A 144 -11.49 29.24 37.09
CA LEU A 144 -10.59 30.29 36.63
C LEU A 144 -11.28 31.31 35.71
N LEU A 145 -12.23 30.87 34.90
CA LEU A 145 -13.04 31.74 34.03
C LEU A 145 -14.00 32.65 34.82
N GLN A 146 -14.49 32.19 35.96
CA GLN A 146 -15.24 33.00 36.93
C GLN A 146 -14.32 33.91 37.78
N GLY A 147 -13.00 33.70 37.72
CA GLY A 147 -11.99 34.43 38.49
C GLY A 147 -11.66 33.79 39.84
N HIS A 148 -12.07 32.54 40.08
CA HIS A 148 -11.75 31.78 41.29
C HIS A 148 -10.53 30.88 41.07
N PHE A 149 -9.70 30.76 42.11
CA PHE A 149 -8.58 29.81 42.15
C PHE A 149 -8.31 29.44 43.62
N ASP A 150 -9.36 28.92 44.26
CA ASP A 150 -9.38 28.62 45.67
C ASP A 150 -8.81 27.23 45.94
N TYR A 151 -7.89 27.13 46.90
CA TYR A 151 -7.28 25.87 47.30
C TYR A 151 -8.21 25.10 48.25
N GLU A 152 -8.25 23.78 48.09
CA GLU A 152 -9.05 22.85 48.88
C GLU A 152 -8.16 21.97 49.77
N SER A 153 -8.76 21.23 50.71
CA SER A 153 -8.00 20.31 51.57
C SER A 153 -7.64 18.97 50.93
N LEU A 154 -8.10 18.71 49.70
CA LEU A 154 -7.89 17.52 48.87
C LEU A 154 -8.24 17.86 47.40
N GLY A 155 -7.73 17.09 46.43
CA GLY A 155 -8.13 17.19 45.02
C GLY A 155 -7.13 17.97 44.15
N LEU A 156 -7.56 18.43 42.97
CA LEU A 156 -6.66 19.07 41.98
C LEU A 156 -5.98 20.35 42.50
N LEU A 157 -6.59 21.03 43.49
CA LEU A 157 -6.06 22.20 44.18
C LEU A 157 -5.85 21.93 45.68
N ASP A 158 -5.37 20.74 46.05
CA ASP A 158 -4.94 20.47 47.44
C ASP A 158 -3.97 21.58 47.91
N ASP A 159 -4.19 22.10 49.11
CA ASP A 159 -3.45 23.23 49.69
C ASP A 159 -1.95 22.95 49.92
N THR A 160 -1.51 21.73 49.65
CA THR A 160 -0.11 21.31 49.65
C THR A 160 0.51 21.08 48.25
N HIS A 161 -0.21 21.33 47.14
CA HIS A 161 0.38 21.34 45.80
C HIS A 161 1.35 22.54 45.62
N LEU A 162 2.58 22.26 45.20
CA LEU A 162 3.60 23.26 44.85
C LEU A 162 3.72 23.47 43.33
N HIS A 163 3.42 22.43 42.54
CA HIS A 163 3.46 22.45 41.08
C HIS A 163 2.14 22.02 40.47
N PHE A 164 1.84 22.57 39.30
CA PHE A 164 0.60 22.34 38.58
C PHE A 164 0.89 21.99 37.13
N TYR A 165 0.42 20.83 36.68
CA TYR A 165 0.80 20.26 35.39
C TYR A 165 -0.35 20.18 34.40
N THR A 166 -0.07 20.53 33.15
CA THR A 166 -0.79 20.04 31.97
C THR A 166 -0.04 18.84 31.40
N CYS A 167 -0.62 18.10 30.45
CA CYS A 167 0.04 16.96 29.81
C CYS A 167 1.42 17.36 29.21
N ASP A 168 1.48 18.46 28.46
CA ASP A 168 2.74 18.99 27.91
C ASP A 168 3.74 19.41 28.99
N GLY A 169 3.25 19.99 30.10
CA GLY A 169 4.07 20.38 31.24
C GLY A 169 4.68 19.18 31.95
N LEU A 170 3.90 18.11 32.13
CA LEU A 170 4.34 16.83 32.70
C LEU A 170 5.39 16.17 31.81
N VAL A 171 5.14 16.06 30.50
CA VAL A 171 6.12 15.50 29.55
C VAL A 171 7.41 16.33 29.55
N SER A 172 7.31 17.66 29.60
CA SER A 172 8.48 18.54 29.70
C SER A 172 9.27 18.33 30.99
N MET A 173 8.59 18.19 32.15
CA MET A 173 9.21 17.91 33.44
C MET A 173 9.98 16.57 33.41
N LEU A 174 9.36 15.51 32.90
CA LEU A 174 9.99 14.20 32.74
C LEU A 174 11.22 14.26 31.82
N MET A 175 11.12 14.96 30.68
CA MET A 175 12.26 15.16 29.76
C MET A 175 13.38 15.99 30.37
N GLN A 176 13.07 16.98 31.21
CA GLN A 176 14.07 17.77 31.96
C GLN A 176 14.76 16.93 33.04
N ALA A 177 14.03 16.06 33.75
CA ALA A 177 14.62 15.04 34.62
C ALA A 177 15.42 13.99 33.82
N GLY A 178 15.30 13.99 32.49
CA GLY A 178 15.96 13.10 31.54
C GLY A 178 15.36 11.70 31.53
N TYR A 179 14.04 11.61 31.57
CA TYR A 179 13.24 10.43 31.23
C TYR A 179 12.51 10.69 29.92
N VAL A 180 12.29 9.65 29.12
CA VAL A 180 11.38 9.70 27.97
C VAL A 180 10.04 9.14 28.41
N CYS A 181 8.96 9.90 28.19
CA CYS A 181 7.61 9.41 28.34
C CYS A 181 7.31 8.35 27.28
N CYS A 182 6.87 7.16 27.69
CA CYS A 182 6.58 6.04 26.80
C CYS A 182 5.08 5.81 26.59
N ASP A 183 4.25 6.13 27.58
CA ASP A 183 2.79 6.00 27.56
C ASP A 183 2.15 6.98 28.55
N ILE A 184 1.01 7.57 28.19
CA ILE A 184 0.16 8.38 29.08
C ILE A 184 -1.29 7.97 28.86
N GLN A 185 -1.94 7.59 29.95
CA GLN A 185 -3.40 7.41 30.00
C GLN A 185 -3.92 8.20 31.21
N TYR A 186 -5.22 8.15 31.49
CA TYR A 186 -5.88 9.15 32.34
C TYR A 186 -6.89 8.48 33.29
N SER A 187 -6.98 8.96 34.53
CA SER A 187 -8.24 8.87 35.27
C SER A 187 -9.17 9.97 34.74
N ILE A 188 -10.44 9.66 34.56
CA ILE A 188 -11.42 10.56 33.91
C ILE A 188 -12.46 10.97 34.94
N GLN A 189 -12.65 12.27 35.15
CA GLN A 189 -13.71 12.78 36.03
C GLN A 189 -14.49 13.87 35.30
N ASP A 190 -15.29 13.43 34.33
CA ASP A 190 -16.09 14.34 33.52
C ASP A 190 -17.11 15.15 34.34
N LEU A 191 -17.43 16.35 33.88
CA LEU A 191 -18.48 17.18 34.44
C LEU A 191 -19.77 16.96 33.66
N ALA A 192 -20.88 16.77 34.38
CA ALA A 192 -22.19 16.77 33.75
C ALA A 192 -22.48 18.13 33.09
N ASP A 193 -23.17 18.11 31.94
CA ASP A 193 -23.48 19.32 31.16
C ASP A 193 -24.18 20.39 32.02
N GLU A 194 -25.07 19.98 32.94
CA GLU A 194 -25.78 20.91 33.84
C GLU A 194 -24.84 21.64 34.81
N ALA A 195 -23.70 21.04 35.17
CA ALA A 195 -22.68 21.72 35.98
C ALA A 195 -21.92 22.73 35.12
N ILE A 196 -21.52 22.34 33.90
CA ILE A 196 -20.82 23.21 32.93
C ILE A 196 -21.68 24.45 32.62
N ASP A 197 -22.97 24.24 32.32
CA ASP A 197 -23.96 25.30 32.13
C ASP A 197 -24.00 26.26 33.33
N GLN A 198 -24.04 25.71 34.55
CA GLN A 198 -24.12 26.52 35.76
C GLN A 198 -22.86 27.37 35.99
N HIS A 199 -21.65 26.82 35.79
CA HIS A 199 -20.40 27.58 35.91
C HIS A 199 -20.27 28.65 34.80
N LEU A 200 -20.66 28.34 33.56
CA LEU A 200 -20.65 29.32 32.46
C LEU A 200 -21.69 30.43 32.68
N ALA A 201 -22.90 30.09 33.12
CA ALA A 201 -23.94 31.06 33.47
C ALA A 201 -23.49 32.00 34.60
N ASN A 202 -22.78 31.49 35.61
CA ASN A 202 -22.18 32.30 36.68
C ASN A 202 -21.11 33.27 36.15
N ALA A 203 -20.34 32.89 35.13
CA ALA A 203 -19.41 33.76 34.42
C ALA A 203 -20.10 34.76 33.46
N GLY A 204 -21.43 34.75 33.34
CA GLY A 204 -22.19 35.58 32.41
C GLY A 204 -22.13 35.09 30.95
N LEU A 205 -21.78 33.82 30.75
CA LEU A 205 -21.65 33.15 29.45
C LEU A 205 -22.75 32.09 29.29
N VAL A 206 -22.91 31.59 28.06
CA VAL A 206 -23.83 30.50 27.73
C VAL A 206 -23.02 29.39 27.08
N ALA A 207 -23.26 28.14 27.47
CA ALA A 207 -22.60 26.98 26.87
C ALA A 207 -23.03 26.77 25.41
N SER A 208 -22.25 25.97 24.70
CA SER A 208 -22.50 25.51 23.33
C SER A 208 -21.69 24.26 23.08
N GLU A 209 -21.98 23.52 22.01
CA GLU A 209 -21.21 22.32 21.64
C GLU A 209 -19.69 22.56 21.57
N LEU A 210 -19.27 23.79 21.22
CA LEU A 210 -17.86 24.20 21.20
C LEU A 210 -17.26 24.41 22.60
N ALA A 211 -18.06 24.87 23.58
CA ALA A 211 -17.63 24.87 24.97
C ALA A 211 -17.61 23.44 25.54
N TYR A 212 -18.63 22.62 25.21
CA TYR A 212 -18.74 21.23 25.64
C TYR A 212 -17.59 20.37 25.10
N GLU A 213 -17.35 20.25 23.79
CA GLU A 213 -16.23 19.43 23.28
C GLU A 213 -14.83 19.95 23.68
N LEU A 214 -14.67 21.20 24.14
CA LEU A 214 -13.41 21.70 24.73
C LEU A 214 -13.21 21.33 26.21
N LEU A 215 -14.29 20.99 26.91
CA LEU A 215 -14.30 20.56 28.33
C LEU A 215 -14.41 19.03 28.44
N HIS A 216 -15.18 18.42 27.54
CA HIS A 216 -15.30 16.98 27.26
C HIS A 216 -14.09 16.43 26.46
N ALA A 217 -13.19 17.31 26.02
CA ALA A 217 -11.93 16.93 25.40
C ALA A 217 -11.12 15.99 26.32
N PRO A 218 -10.41 14.97 25.81
CA PRO A 218 -9.66 14.01 26.63
C PRO A 218 -8.72 14.65 27.67
N ASN A 219 -7.99 15.70 27.30
CA ASN A 219 -7.09 16.45 28.20
C ASN A 219 -7.79 17.44 29.15
N ALA A 220 -9.11 17.56 29.08
CA ALA A 220 -9.94 18.39 29.94
C ALA A 220 -10.79 17.55 30.91
N VAL A 221 -11.23 16.36 30.51
CA VAL A 221 -11.86 15.36 31.41
C VAL A 221 -10.84 14.49 32.16
N ALA A 222 -9.58 14.45 31.69
CA ALA A 222 -8.48 13.83 32.41
C ALA A 222 -8.30 14.52 33.77
N TYR A 223 -8.63 13.83 34.85
CA TYR A 223 -8.52 14.31 36.22
C TYR A 223 -7.07 14.19 36.71
N GLN A 224 -6.48 13.01 36.54
CA GLN A 224 -5.04 12.78 36.73
C GLN A 224 -4.45 12.06 35.51
N PHE A 225 -3.24 12.47 35.14
CA PHE A 225 -2.38 11.76 34.19
C PHE A 225 -1.79 10.53 34.86
N ILE A 226 -1.69 9.42 34.14
CA ILE A 226 -1.08 8.15 34.56
C ILE A 226 0.01 7.85 33.53
N VAL A 227 1.28 8.05 33.88
CA VAL A 227 2.40 8.03 32.95
C VAL A 227 3.34 6.85 33.20
N GLU A 228 3.73 6.14 32.13
CA GLU A 228 4.94 5.30 32.11
C GLU A 228 6.06 6.05 31.39
N ALA A 229 7.20 6.23 32.06
CA ALA A 229 8.41 6.82 31.51
C ALA A 229 9.64 5.93 31.75
N ARG A 230 10.70 6.11 30.97
CA ARG A 230 11.95 5.33 31.09
C ARG A 230 13.18 6.25 31.04
N PRO A 231 14.32 5.89 31.67
CA PRO A 231 15.53 6.70 31.65
C PRO A 231 15.99 7.03 30.22
N ALA A 232 16.19 8.31 29.91
CA ALA A 232 16.55 8.76 28.57
C ALA A 232 18.02 8.47 28.26
N GLN A 233 18.29 7.89 27.09
CA GLN A 233 19.64 7.73 26.57
C GLN A 233 20.20 9.09 26.11
N ALA A 234 21.49 9.33 26.29
CA ALA A 234 22.12 10.65 26.11
C ALA A 234 22.04 11.25 24.68
N ALA A 235 21.68 10.45 23.68
CA ALA A 235 21.41 10.94 22.32
C ALA A 235 20.04 11.64 22.19
N LEU A 236 19.01 11.14 22.88
CA LEU A 236 17.63 11.64 22.77
C LEU A 236 17.41 13.01 23.43
N LEU A 237 18.20 13.36 24.45
CA LEU A 237 18.09 14.64 25.17
C LEU A 237 18.68 15.84 24.40
N GLN A 238 19.25 15.62 23.21
CA GLN A 238 19.92 16.68 22.43
C GLN A 238 18.94 17.48 21.54
N HIS A 239 17.69 17.03 21.42
CA HIS A 239 16.61 17.70 20.68
C HIS A 239 15.54 18.30 21.62
N LEU A 240 15.97 18.93 22.72
CA LEU A 240 15.06 19.66 23.62
C LEU A 240 14.40 20.84 22.88
N PRO A 241 13.06 20.96 22.91
CA PRO A 241 12.38 22.20 22.57
C PRO A 241 12.89 23.33 23.47
N LYS A 242 13.13 24.52 22.91
CA LYS A 242 13.48 25.70 23.72
C LYS A 242 12.32 26.00 24.69
N ALA A 243 12.69 26.36 25.92
CA ALA A 243 11.75 26.75 26.97
C ALA A 243 10.70 27.75 26.46
N LEU A 244 9.46 27.59 26.93
CA LEU A 244 8.31 28.45 26.61
C LEU A 244 8.71 29.93 26.67
N THR A 245 8.72 30.58 25.50
CA THR A 245 9.05 32.00 25.41
C THR A 245 8.01 32.83 26.14
N PRO A 246 8.41 33.81 27.00
CA PRO A 246 7.46 34.67 27.67
C PRO A 246 6.58 35.39 26.65
N LYS A 247 5.26 35.21 26.72
CA LYS A 247 4.30 35.87 25.82
C LYS A 247 4.44 37.39 25.97
N PRO A 248 4.81 38.15 24.92
CA PRO A 248 4.92 39.59 25.02
C PRO A 248 3.54 40.23 25.20
N LEU A 249 3.29 40.88 26.34
CA LEU A 249 2.03 41.57 26.64
C LEU A 249 1.69 42.74 25.69
N VAL A 250 2.61 43.14 24.80
CA VAL A 250 2.54 44.37 24.00
C VAL A 250 2.14 44.13 22.53
N SER A 251 2.25 42.91 22.01
CA SER A 251 1.87 42.60 20.61
C SER A 251 0.38 42.28 20.42
N SER A 252 -0.39 42.16 21.50
CA SER A 252 -1.83 41.85 21.48
C SER A 252 -2.67 42.92 20.78
N GLY A 253 -2.31 44.20 20.87
CA GLY A 253 -3.11 45.30 20.31
C GLY A 253 -3.25 45.30 18.78
N VAL A 254 -2.27 44.76 18.04
CA VAL A 254 -2.30 44.72 16.56
C VAL A 254 -2.84 43.37 16.07
N PHE A 255 -2.55 42.28 16.78
CA PHE A 255 -3.03 40.93 16.40
C PHE A 255 -4.50 40.66 16.74
N TYR A 256 -5.12 41.42 17.66
CA TYR A 256 -6.52 41.22 18.01
C TYR A 256 -7.49 41.61 16.89
N GLY A 257 -7.21 42.69 16.14
CA GLY A 257 -8.10 43.16 15.07
C GLY A 257 -8.36 42.10 13.99
N GLU A 258 -7.30 41.45 13.50
CA GLU A 258 -7.40 40.45 12.43
C GLU A 258 -7.81 39.05 12.90
N LYS A 259 -7.55 38.69 14.18
CA LYS A 259 -7.99 37.40 14.73
C LYS A 259 -9.45 37.42 15.16
N GLN A 260 -9.99 38.54 15.62
CA GLN A 260 -11.35 38.57 16.18
C GLN A 260 -12.43 38.41 15.08
N GLU A 261 -12.19 38.91 13.86
CA GLU A 261 -13.06 38.60 12.70
C GLU A 261 -12.97 37.13 12.25
N LYS A 262 -11.81 36.47 12.39
CA LYS A 262 -11.67 35.04 12.07
C LYS A 262 -12.28 34.13 13.13
N ILE A 263 -12.15 34.46 14.41
CA ILE A 263 -12.71 33.67 15.53
C ILE A 263 -14.24 33.67 15.48
N VAL A 264 -14.88 34.83 15.34
CA VAL A 264 -16.36 34.96 15.19
C VAL A 264 -16.90 34.18 13.98
N ARG A 265 -16.07 33.96 12.95
CA ARG A 265 -16.43 33.17 11.76
C ARG A 265 -16.24 31.66 11.96
N LEU A 266 -15.32 31.22 12.84
CA LEU A 266 -15.02 29.82 13.13
C LEU A 266 -15.91 29.26 14.25
N GLU A 267 -16.18 30.04 15.30
CA GLU A 267 -17.08 29.67 16.40
C GLU A 267 -18.49 29.32 15.90
N ARG A 268 -18.93 29.98 14.83
CA ARG A 268 -20.22 29.72 14.17
C ARG A 268 -20.25 28.43 13.35
N LEU A 269 -19.11 28.00 12.78
CA LEU A 269 -19.03 26.80 11.96
C LEU A 269 -19.00 25.54 12.83
N LEU A 270 -18.16 25.53 13.87
CA LEU A 270 -17.99 24.35 14.71
C LEU A 270 -19.27 24.03 15.52
N ALA A 271 -20.03 25.05 15.93
CA ALA A 271 -21.36 24.88 16.54
C ALA A 271 -22.44 24.25 15.61
N GLU A 272 -22.24 24.23 14.29
CA GLU A 272 -23.10 23.51 13.33
C GLU A 272 -22.58 22.06 13.08
N GLU A 273 -21.29 21.82 13.28
CA GLU A 273 -20.61 20.52 13.08
C GLU A 273 -20.93 19.50 14.19
N GLN A 274 -21.11 19.98 15.43
CA GLN A 274 -21.08 19.12 16.61
C GLN A 274 -22.46 18.53 16.95
N GLU A 275 -23.55 19.19 16.55
CA GLU A 275 -24.92 18.63 16.53
C GLU A 275 -24.96 17.31 15.71
N HIS A 276 -24.07 17.16 14.73
CA HIS A 276 -23.89 15.95 13.92
C HIS A 276 -23.18 14.80 14.68
N ASN A 277 -22.25 15.10 15.59
CA ASN A 277 -21.48 14.09 16.35
C ASN A 277 -22.36 13.28 17.32
N LYS A 278 -23.40 13.92 17.91
CA LYS A 278 -24.37 13.25 18.81
C LYS A 278 -25.06 12.04 18.18
N HIS A 279 -25.23 12.01 16.86
CA HIS A 279 -25.83 10.86 16.15
C HIS A 279 -24.85 9.67 15.95
N HIS A 280 -23.54 9.91 15.81
CA HIS A 280 -22.56 8.84 15.56
C HIS A 280 -22.18 8.03 16.82
N GLN A 281 -22.27 8.63 18.01
CA GLN A 281 -21.98 7.93 19.28
C GLN A 281 -22.94 6.76 19.55
N VAL A 282 -24.23 6.92 19.23
CA VAL A 282 -25.26 5.87 19.40
C VAL A 282 -24.95 4.63 18.55
N HIS A 283 -24.50 4.82 17.31
CA HIS A 283 -24.16 3.71 16.40
C HIS A 283 -22.89 2.97 16.84
N THR A 284 -21.91 3.69 17.38
CA THR A 284 -20.65 3.11 17.90
C THR A 284 -20.91 2.23 19.13
N MET A 285 -21.89 2.58 19.97
CA MET A 285 -22.28 1.78 21.15
C MET A 285 -22.88 0.43 20.75
N GLN A 286 -23.71 0.39 19.70
CA GLN A 286 -24.31 -0.83 19.15
C GLN A 286 -23.28 -1.78 18.50
N LEU A 287 -22.20 -1.23 17.93
CA LEU A 287 -21.10 -2.01 17.37
C LEU A 287 -20.24 -2.67 18.46
N LYS A 288 -20.03 -1.99 19.60
CA LYS A 288 -19.27 -2.57 20.74
C LYS A 288 -19.99 -3.76 21.39
N GLU A 289 -21.32 -3.74 21.50
CA GLU A 289 -22.09 -4.91 21.98
C GLU A 289 -21.94 -6.12 21.03
N LYS A 290 -21.95 -5.91 19.71
CA LYS A 290 -21.73 -7.00 18.73
C LYS A 290 -20.34 -7.62 18.84
N ILE A 291 -19.29 -6.82 19.05
CA ILE A 291 -17.91 -7.32 19.19
C ILE A 291 -17.79 -8.20 20.44
N SER A 292 -18.32 -7.74 21.58
CA SER A 292 -18.33 -8.53 22.83
C SER A 292 -19.07 -9.87 22.68
N LEU A 293 -20.16 -9.91 21.91
CA LEU A 293 -20.90 -11.14 21.61
C LEU A 293 -20.07 -12.12 20.75
N MET A 294 -19.29 -11.61 19.79
CA MET A 294 -18.41 -12.42 18.94
C MET A 294 -17.18 -12.95 19.70
N GLU A 295 -16.62 -12.19 20.63
CA GLU A 295 -15.51 -12.65 21.49
C GLU A 295 -15.92 -13.82 22.38
N GLN A 296 -17.14 -13.80 22.94
CA GLN A 296 -17.69 -14.96 23.67
C GLN A 296 -17.87 -16.21 22.78
N GLN A 297 -18.25 -16.03 21.51
CA GLN A 297 -18.34 -17.14 20.55
C GLN A 297 -16.96 -17.70 20.21
N LEU A 298 -15.95 -16.84 20.04
CA LEU A 298 -14.57 -17.25 19.72
C LEU A 298 -13.91 -18.08 20.83
N ASP A 299 -14.12 -17.73 22.10
CA ASP A 299 -13.60 -18.51 23.23
C ASP A 299 -14.37 -19.82 23.46
N ALA A 300 -15.67 -19.86 23.12
CA ALA A 300 -16.42 -21.12 23.05
C ALA A 300 -15.86 -22.05 21.96
N GLU A 301 -15.54 -21.53 20.76
CA GLU A 301 -14.89 -22.30 19.70
C GLU A 301 -13.46 -22.73 20.03
N ARG A 302 -12.64 -21.89 20.67
CA ARG A 302 -11.30 -22.29 21.15
C ARG A 302 -11.37 -23.44 22.17
N THR A 303 -12.40 -23.44 23.01
CA THR A 303 -12.69 -24.54 23.95
C THR A 303 -13.19 -25.79 23.21
N HIS A 304 -13.97 -25.62 22.14
CA HIS A 304 -14.39 -26.71 21.26
C HIS A 304 -13.20 -27.35 20.52
N ASN A 305 -12.29 -26.53 19.97
CA ASN A 305 -11.11 -26.97 19.22
C ASN A 305 -10.08 -27.71 20.08
N LYS A 306 -9.86 -27.31 21.34
CA LYS A 306 -9.04 -28.10 22.29
C LYS A 306 -9.61 -29.49 22.55
N ASN A 307 -10.94 -29.62 22.63
CA ASN A 307 -11.60 -30.92 22.74
C ASN A 307 -11.55 -31.72 21.43
N HIS A 308 -11.60 -31.04 20.27
CA HIS A 308 -11.44 -31.67 18.97
C HIS A 308 -10.03 -32.25 18.79
N GLN A 309 -8.96 -31.51 19.14
CA GLN A 309 -7.58 -32.01 19.10
C GLN A 309 -7.34 -33.20 20.06
N ALA A 310 -7.99 -33.22 21.23
CA ALA A 310 -7.95 -34.37 22.14
C ALA A 310 -8.68 -35.61 21.57
N ASN A 311 -9.73 -35.40 20.78
CA ASN A 311 -10.43 -36.48 20.06
C ASN A 311 -9.63 -36.96 18.84
N VAL A 312 -8.98 -36.07 18.08
CA VAL A 312 -8.10 -36.43 16.96
C VAL A 312 -6.97 -37.36 17.43
N ARG A 313 -6.27 -37.04 18.53
CA ARG A 313 -5.26 -37.96 19.11
C ARG A 313 -5.84 -39.32 19.50
N ARG A 314 -7.06 -39.36 20.04
CA ARG A 314 -7.77 -40.63 20.34
C ARG A 314 -8.20 -41.39 19.08
N PHE A 315 -8.42 -40.70 17.96
CA PHE A 315 -8.67 -41.33 16.67
C PHE A 315 -7.36 -41.85 16.05
N GLU A 316 -6.25 -41.11 16.13
CA GLU A 316 -4.92 -41.55 15.70
C GLU A 316 -4.44 -42.80 16.47
N GLU A 317 -4.55 -42.80 17.80
CA GLU A 317 -4.27 -43.98 18.64
C GLU A 317 -5.14 -45.19 18.26
N ARG A 318 -6.40 -44.95 17.89
CA ARG A 318 -7.38 -45.98 17.55
C ARG A 318 -7.23 -46.49 16.11
N ILE A 319 -6.78 -45.65 15.19
CA ILE A 319 -6.35 -46.03 13.84
C ILE A 319 -5.09 -46.88 13.93
N SER A 320 -4.08 -46.46 14.71
CA SER A 320 -2.86 -47.26 14.94
C SER A 320 -3.18 -48.63 15.57
N LEU A 321 -4.12 -48.69 16.52
CA LEU A 321 -4.60 -49.95 17.10
C LEU A 321 -5.35 -50.82 16.06
N MET A 322 -6.16 -50.20 15.20
CA MET A 322 -6.85 -50.90 14.10
C MET A 322 -5.88 -51.40 13.02
N GLU A 323 -4.80 -50.67 12.71
CA GLU A 323 -3.75 -51.10 11.79
C GLU A 323 -2.95 -52.27 12.35
N GLN A 324 -2.59 -52.24 13.65
CA GLN A 324 -2.01 -53.39 14.33
C GLN A 324 -2.96 -54.60 14.35
N GLN A 325 -4.26 -54.39 14.52
CA GLN A 325 -5.25 -55.47 14.41
C GLN A 325 -5.41 -55.98 12.98
N LEU A 326 -5.35 -55.11 11.97
CA LEU A 326 -5.46 -55.46 10.55
C LEU A 326 -4.23 -56.26 10.08
N ASP A 327 -3.02 -55.91 10.51
CA ASP A 327 -1.81 -56.67 10.20
C ASP A 327 -1.69 -57.96 11.05
N ALA A 328 -2.21 -57.97 12.28
CA ALA A 328 -2.42 -59.21 13.03
C ALA A 328 -3.42 -60.14 12.33
N GLU A 329 -4.54 -59.62 11.81
CA GLU A 329 -5.50 -60.39 11.00
C GLU A 329 -4.92 -60.84 9.67
N ARG A 330 -4.16 -60.01 8.93
CA ARG A 330 -3.48 -60.41 7.69
C ARG A 330 -2.45 -61.51 7.94
N THR A 331 -1.77 -61.47 9.08
CA THR A 331 -0.84 -62.53 9.53
C THR A 331 -1.59 -63.79 10.00
N HIS A 332 -2.75 -63.62 10.66
CA HIS A 332 -3.64 -64.73 11.03
C HIS A 332 -4.24 -65.41 9.79
N ASN A 333 -4.66 -64.63 8.79
CA ASN A 333 -5.30 -65.11 7.55
C ASN A 333 -4.29 -65.81 6.62
N LYS A 334 -3.03 -65.34 6.55
CA LYS A 334 -1.93 -66.10 5.91
C LYS A 334 -1.69 -67.46 6.58
N ASN A 335 -1.75 -67.52 7.93
CA ASN A 335 -1.67 -68.79 8.66
C ASN A 335 -2.94 -69.64 8.53
N HIS A 336 -4.11 -69.03 8.36
CA HIS A 336 -5.38 -69.72 8.13
C HIS A 336 -5.40 -70.37 6.74
N GLN A 337 -4.96 -69.66 5.69
CA GLN A 337 -4.80 -70.22 4.33
C GLN A 337 -3.79 -71.39 4.27
N ALA A 338 -2.72 -71.34 5.07
CA ALA A 338 -1.77 -72.45 5.20
C ALA A 338 -2.38 -73.67 5.94
N ASN A 339 -3.31 -73.45 6.88
CA ASN A 339 -4.02 -74.50 7.60
C ASN A 339 -5.22 -75.06 6.83
N VAL A 340 -5.88 -74.27 5.98
CA VAL A 340 -6.92 -74.73 5.05
C VAL A 340 -6.32 -75.72 4.05
N ARG A 341 -5.19 -75.39 3.40
CA ARG A 341 -4.48 -76.34 2.50
C ARG A 341 -4.10 -77.66 3.18
N ARG A 342 -3.58 -77.60 4.41
CA ARG A 342 -3.28 -78.80 5.22
C ARG A 342 -4.53 -79.58 5.67
N SER A 343 -5.70 -78.95 5.67
CA SER A 343 -6.97 -79.59 5.99
C SER A 343 -7.59 -80.22 4.74
N GLU A 344 -7.48 -79.59 3.56
CA GLU A 344 -7.88 -80.15 2.27
C GLU A 344 -7.07 -81.42 1.92
N GLU A 345 -5.75 -81.39 2.11
CA GLU A 345 -4.87 -82.57 1.95
C GLU A 345 -5.20 -83.69 2.95
N ARG A 346 -5.63 -83.35 4.18
CA ARG A 346 -6.09 -84.32 5.18
C ARG A 346 -7.46 -84.89 4.87
N ILE A 347 -8.40 -84.10 4.35
CA ILE A 347 -9.73 -84.54 3.96
C ILE A 347 -9.62 -85.52 2.79
N SER A 348 -8.80 -85.20 1.78
CA SER A 348 -8.54 -86.11 0.65
C SER A 348 -7.94 -87.46 1.08
N LEU A 349 -7.03 -87.45 2.07
CA LEU A 349 -6.45 -88.67 2.63
C LEU A 349 -7.42 -89.44 3.55
N MET A 350 -8.29 -88.74 4.29
CA MET A 350 -9.33 -89.35 5.13
C MET A 350 -10.46 -89.96 4.30
N GLU A 351 -10.87 -89.36 3.18
CA GLU A 351 -11.88 -89.94 2.27
C GLU A 351 -11.40 -91.28 1.68
N GLN A 352 -10.13 -91.40 1.31
CA GLN A 352 -9.53 -92.67 0.87
C GLN A 352 -9.42 -93.72 1.99
N GLN A 353 -9.35 -93.32 3.27
CA GLN A 353 -9.38 -94.24 4.41
C GLN A 353 -10.81 -94.64 4.80
N LEU A 354 -11.78 -93.73 4.64
CA LEU A 354 -13.19 -93.95 5.02
C LEU A 354 -13.89 -95.00 4.14
N ASP A 355 -13.55 -95.06 2.84
CA ASP A 355 -14.10 -96.09 1.94
C ASP A 355 -13.53 -97.50 2.21
N ALA A 356 -12.37 -97.61 2.89
CA ALA A 356 -11.86 -98.90 3.36
C ALA A 356 -12.58 -99.38 4.65
N GLU A 357 -12.86 -98.47 5.59
CA GLU A 357 -13.50 -98.82 6.88
C GLU A 357 -15.02 -99.08 6.81
N ARG A 358 -15.68 -98.70 5.71
CA ARG A 358 -17.09 -99.06 5.41
C ARG A 358 -17.37 -100.58 5.42
N THR A 359 -16.34 -101.42 5.46
CA THR A 359 -16.45 -102.89 5.50
C THR A 359 -16.30 -103.50 6.91
N HIS A 360 -16.18 -102.71 7.99
CA HIS A 360 -15.95 -103.26 9.35
C HIS A 360 -16.65 -102.56 10.55
N ASN A 361 -17.68 -101.73 10.31
CA ASN A 361 -18.45 -101.03 11.36
C ASN A 361 -18.99 -101.93 12.51
N LYS A 362 -18.55 -101.67 13.75
CA LYS A 362 -19.41 -101.77 14.96
C LYS A 362 -18.93 -100.93 16.15
N ASN A 363 -19.89 -100.32 16.85
CA ASN A 363 -19.80 -99.65 18.17
C ASN A 363 -19.15 -98.26 18.26
N HIS A 364 -19.87 -97.20 17.85
CA HIS A 364 -20.02 -95.99 18.69
C HIS A 364 -21.26 -95.12 18.34
N GLN A 365 -22.45 -95.71 18.48
CA GLN A 365 -23.74 -95.04 18.22
C GLN A 365 -24.18 -94.00 19.29
N GLU A 366 -23.30 -93.64 20.23
CA GLU A 366 -23.65 -92.76 21.36
C GLU A 366 -23.07 -91.33 21.25
N ASN A 367 -22.05 -91.13 20.40
CA ASN A 367 -21.46 -89.79 20.17
C ASN A 367 -22.26 -88.96 19.14
N VAL A 368 -22.96 -89.60 18.18
CA VAL A 368 -23.75 -88.90 17.15
C VAL A 368 -24.84 -88.01 17.79
N ARG A 369 -25.51 -88.53 18.83
CA ARG A 369 -26.59 -87.84 19.54
C ARG A 369 -26.16 -86.55 20.24
N ARG A 370 -24.87 -86.41 20.60
CA ARG A 370 -24.30 -85.18 21.18
C ARG A 370 -23.89 -84.12 20.16
N PHE A 371 -23.78 -84.48 18.88
CA PHE A 371 -23.55 -83.52 17.80
C PHE A 371 -24.86 -82.91 17.30
N GLU A 372 -25.94 -83.68 17.26
CA GLU A 372 -27.29 -83.21 16.87
C GLU A 372 -27.80 -82.08 17.79
N GLU A 373 -27.62 -82.20 19.12
CA GLU A 373 -28.02 -81.15 20.08
C GLU A 373 -27.24 -79.83 19.93
N LYS A 374 -25.99 -79.87 19.44
CA LYS A 374 -25.18 -78.65 19.21
C LYS A 374 -25.55 -77.91 17.93
N ILE A 375 -25.99 -78.64 16.90
CA ILE A 375 -26.39 -78.03 15.62
C ILE A 375 -27.67 -77.19 15.81
N SER A 376 -28.65 -77.71 16.55
CA SER A 376 -29.90 -76.98 16.86
C SER A 376 -29.67 -75.64 17.59
N LEU A 377 -28.64 -75.55 18.43
CA LEU A 377 -28.29 -74.30 19.13
C LEU A 377 -27.63 -73.28 18.20
N MET A 378 -26.84 -73.73 17.22
CA MET A 378 -26.22 -72.86 16.20
C MET A 378 -27.23 -72.32 15.18
N GLU A 379 -28.25 -73.12 14.83
CA GLU A 379 -29.33 -72.68 13.93
C GLU A 379 -30.15 -71.53 14.52
N GLN A 380 -30.48 -71.58 15.83
CA GLN A 380 -31.18 -70.50 16.52
C GLN A 380 -30.36 -69.19 16.60
N GLN A 381 -29.03 -69.26 16.69
CA GLN A 381 -28.19 -68.06 16.69
C GLN A 381 -28.07 -67.43 15.29
N LEU A 382 -27.97 -68.26 14.24
CA LEU A 382 -27.89 -67.80 12.85
C LEU A 382 -29.17 -67.09 12.37
N GLU A 383 -30.33 -67.48 12.90
CA GLU A 383 -31.62 -66.87 12.55
C GLU A 383 -31.82 -65.50 13.23
N ALA A 384 -31.19 -65.27 14.39
CA ALA A 384 -31.15 -63.96 15.06
C ALA A 384 -30.25 -62.96 14.32
N GLU A 385 -29.08 -63.38 13.83
CA GLU A 385 -28.18 -62.51 13.03
C GLU A 385 -28.81 -62.09 11.69
N ARG A 386 -29.59 -62.98 11.05
CA ARG A 386 -30.31 -62.68 9.81
C ARG A 386 -31.42 -61.63 9.98
N ALA A 387 -31.98 -61.48 11.18
CA ALA A 387 -32.92 -60.40 11.49
C ALA A 387 -32.22 -59.04 11.67
N HIS A 388 -31.02 -59.01 12.26
CA HIS A 388 -30.25 -57.79 12.47
C HIS A 388 -29.77 -57.16 11.14
N ASN A 389 -29.37 -58.01 10.18
CA ASN A 389 -28.78 -57.55 8.92
C ASN A 389 -29.78 -56.86 7.96
N LYS A 390 -31.09 -57.04 8.17
CA LYS A 390 -32.14 -56.39 7.34
C LYS A 390 -32.33 -54.90 7.62
N ASN A 391 -31.86 -54.38 8.75
CA ASN A 391 -31.93 -52.95 9.07
C ASN A 391 -30.73 -52.14 8.53
N HIS A 392 -29.58 -52.77 8.24
CA HIS A 392 -28.42 -52.04 7.71
C HIS A 392 -28.56 -51.70 6.21
N GLN A 393 -29.25 -52.52 5.42
CA GLN A 393 -29.56 -52.18 4.02
C GLN A 393 -30.49 -50.96 3.87
N ALA A 394 -31.33 -50.66 4.86
CA ALA A 394 -32.18 -49.45 4.86
C ALA A 394 -31.42 -48.18 5.26
N HIS A 395 -30.21 -48.29 5.81
CA HIS A 395 -29.37 -47.16 6.21
C HIS A 395 -28.33 -46.80 5.12
N ALA A 396 -27.90 -47.77 4.30
CA ALA A 396 -27.01 -47.54 3.16
C ALA A 396 -27.66 -46.65 2.09
N LEU A 397 -28.90 -46.94 1.67
CA LEU A 397 -29.62 -46.12 0.68
C LEU A 397 -29.90 -44.67 1.14
N ARG A 398 -29.84 -44.36 2.44
CA ARG A 398 -29.96 -42.98 2.97
C ARG A 398 -28.62 -42.27 3.15
N LEU A 399 -27.50 -42.98 2.96
CA LEU A 399 -26.15 -42.42 2.98
C LEU A 399 -25.68 -42.07 1.57
N GLU A 400 -26.02 -42.88 0.56
CA GLU A 400 -25.75 -42.55 -0.85
C GLU A 400 -26.46 -41.25 -1.29
N GLU A 401 -27.70 -41.04 -0.86
CA GLU A 401 -28.49 -39.82 -1.13
C GLU A 401 -27.93 -38.56 -0.42
N LYS A 402 -27.07 -38.73 0.60
CA LYS A 402 -26.37 -37.64 1.29
C LYS A 402 -24.95 -37.39 0.78
N PHE A 403 -24.26 -38.43 0.30
CA PHE A 403 -22.93 -38.29 -0.29
C PHE A 403 -22.96 -37.41 -1.55
N PHE A 404 -24.00 -37.58 -2.39
CA PHE A 404 -24.21 -36.78 -3.60
C PHE A 404 -24.40 -35.27 -3.34
N ILE A 405 -24.87 -34.89 -2.15
CA ILE A 405 -25.04 -33.47 -1.75
C ILE A 405 -23.72 -32.90 -1.20
N ILE A 406 -22.91 -33.73 -0.54
CA ILE A 406 -21.63 -33.33 0.06
C ILE A 406 -20.54 -33.16 -1.02
N GLU A 407 -20.52 -33.98 -2.08
CA GLU A 407 -19.61 -33.78 -3.23
C GLU A 407 -19.80 -32.39 -3.89
N GLN A 408 -21.04 -31.93 -4.08
CA GLN A 408 -21.28 -30.58 -4.64
C GLN A 408 -20.86 -29.41 -3.73
N GLN A 409 -20.64 -29.65 -2.43
CA GLN A 409 -20.20 -28.60 -1.49
C GLN A 409 -18.67 -28.54 -1.38
N LEU A 410 -17.97 -29.67 -1.52
CA LEU A 410 -16.50 -29.74 -1.49
C LEU A 410 -15.84 -29.11 -2.74
N ASP A 411 -16.45 -29.22 -3.92
CA ASP A 411 -15.99 -28.53 -5.13
C ASP A 411 -16.08 -26.99 -5.01
N ALA A 412 -16.92 -26.47 -4.11
CA ALA A 412 -17.05 -25.02 -3.86
C ALA A 412 -16.01 -24.48 -2.85
N GLU A 413 -15.60 -25.27 -1.86
CA GLU A 413 -14.56 -24.87 -0.88
C GLU A 413 -13.14 -24.92 -1.47
N LEU A 414 -12.90 -25.82 -2.44
CA LEU A 414 -11.59 -25.92 -3.12
C LEU A 414 -11.26 -24.66 -3.95
N PHE A 415 -12.27 -23.92 -4.41
CA PHE A 415 -12.09 -22.64 -5.10
C PHE A 415 -11.57 -21.54 -4.15
N TYR A 416 -12.11 -21.48 -2.92
CA TYR A 416 -11.80 -20.45 -1.92
C TYR A 416 -10.38 -20.53 -1.35
N LEU A 417 -9.82 -21.75 -1.25
CA LEU A 417 -8.44 -21.98 -0.77
C LEU A 417 -7.36 -21.60 -1.79
N THR A 418 -7.73 -21.16 -3.00
CA THR A 418 -6.79 -20.70 -4.03
C THR A 418 -6.32 -19.27 -3.77
N GLU A 419 -7.25 -18.35 -3.44
CA GLU A 419 -6.95 -16.92 -3.24
C GLU A 419 -6.01 -16.69 -2.04
N GLU A 420 -6.27 -17.40 -0.93
CA GLU A 420 -5.59 -17.15 0.34
C GLU A 420 -4.09 -17.47 0.31
N VAL A 421 -3.69 -18.47 -0.47
CA VAL A 421 -2.28 -18.86 -0.66
C VAL A 421 -1.48 -17.74 -1.35
N GLN A 422 -2.09 -17.03 -2.31
CA GLN A 422 -1.41 -15.97 -3.04
C GLN A 422 -1.26 -14.67 -2.22
N SER A 423 -2.08 -14.49 -1.18
CA SER A 423 -2.23 -13.22 -0.43
C SER A 423 -0.98 -12.71 0.32
N ARG A 424 0.07 -13.53 0.50
CA ARG A 424 1.17 -13.23 1.45
C ARG A 424 2.59 -13.52 0.93
N GLY A 425 2.82 -13.28 -0.36
CA GLY A 425 4.16 -13.19 -0.97
C GLY A 425 5.00 -11.96 -0.57
N GLN A 426 4.94 -11.54 0.71
CA GLN A 426 5.72 -10.50 1.42
C GLN A 426 5.86 -9.07 0.82
N SER A 427 6.23 -8.12 1.70
CA SER A 427 6.58 -6.72 1.35
C SER A 427 8.08 -6.60 1.10
N LEU A 428 8.45 -6.30 -0.15
CA LEU A 428 9.74 -6.62 -0.77
C LEU A 428 11.00 -5.78 -0.39
N THR A 429 11.97 -5.57 -1.32
CA THR A 429 13.29 -4.92 -1.09
C THR A 429 13.26 -3.40 -0.80
N HIS A 430 12.56 -3.00 0.27
CA HIS A 430 13.00 -1.85 1.10
C HIS A 430 14.50 -1.98 1.43
N GLU A 431 14.95 -3.24 1.52
CA GLU A 431 16.33 -3.65 1.70
C GLU A 431 17.22 -3.63 0.42
N GLN A 432 16.80 -3.15 -0.76
CA GLN A 432 17.73 -2.74 -1.87
C GLN A 432 17.75 -1.25 -2.16
N GLU A 433 16.66 -0.52 -1.87
CA GLU A 433 16.75 0.92 -1.57
C GLU A 433 17.84 1.14 -0.49
N LYS A 434 17.83 0.28 0.55
CA LYS A 434 18.88 0.23 1.56
C LYS A 434 20.15 -0.49 1.13
N ASN A 435 20.16 -1.65 0.46
CA ASN A 435 21.46 -2.32 0.14
C ASN A 435 22.35 -1.46 -0.77
N ALA A 436 21.80 -0.66 -1.69
CA ALA A 436 22.62 0.26 -2.50
C ALA A 436 23.23 1.40 -1.67
N GLN A 437 22.44 2.01 -0.77
CA GLN A 437 22.96 3.00 0.18
C GLN A 437 23.94 2.38 1.19
N LEU A 438 23.67 1.16 1.65
CA LEU A 438 24.56 0.37 2.51
C LEU A 438 25.85 0.01 1.79
N GLN A 439 25.87 -0.33 0.49
CA GLN A 439 27.12 -0.61 -0.22
C GLN A 439 28.00 0.64 -0.36
N ALA A 440 27.41 1.80 -0.65
CA ALA A 440 28.14 3.07 -0.63
C ALA A 440 28.64 3.42 0.79
N HIS A 441 27.84 3.14 1.82
CA HIS A 441 28.23 3.31 3.22
C HIS A 441 29.29 2.29 3.67
N ILE A 442 29.24 1.05 3.16
CA ILE A 442 30.20 -0.03 3.41
C ILE A 442 31.54 0.31 2.78
N ALA A 443 31.60 0.81 1.54
CA ALA A 443 32.87 1.24 0.95
C ALA A 443 33.52 2.41 1.74
N HIS A 444 32.71 3.35 2.26
CA HIS A 444 33.18 4.38 3.18
C HIS A 444 33.64 3.78 4.52
N LEU A 445 32.86 2.87 5.10
CA LEU A 445 33.17 2.20 6.35
C LEU A 445 34.37 1.26 6.23
N GLU A 446 34.65 0.65 5.08
CA GLU A 446 35.85 -0.13 4.80
C GLU A 446 37.10 0.75 4.79
N GLY A 447 36.99 1.98 4.27
CA GLY A 447 38.04 3.00 4.41
C GLY A 447 38.28 3.44 5.85
N VAL A 448 37.22 3.59 6.64
CA VAL A 448 37.29 3.92 8.08
C VAL A 448 37.80 2.73 8.91
N VAL A 449 37.41 1.51 8.57
CA VAL A 449 37.89 0.26 9.15
C VAL A 449 39.36 0.04 8.80
N ALA A 450 39.82 0.36 7.59
CA ALA A 450 41.25 0.38 7.25
C ALA A 450 42.02 1.44 8.06
N GLN A 451 41.45 2.62 8.29
CA GLN A 451 42.02 3.63 9.21
C GLN A 451 41.98 3.22 10.70
N HIS A 452 41.17 2.23 11.07
CA HIS A 452 41.07 1.72 12.45
C HIS A 452 41.54 0.26 12.62
N GLN A 453 42.05 -0.38 11.57
CA GLN A 453 42.66 -1.71 11.63
C GLN A 453 43.83 -1.76 12.62
N GLY A 454 44.56 -0.66 12.79
CA GLY A 454 45.59 -0.54 13.84
C GLY A 454 45.04 -0.56 15.27
N SER A 455 43.85 0.00 15.50
CA SER A 455 43.15 0.01 16.79
C SER A 455 42.43 -1.32 17.06
N ILE A 456 41.89 -1.96 16.01
CA ILE A 456 41.28 -3.29 16.08
C ILE A 456 42.35 -4.33 16.37
N LEU A 457 43.52 -4.28 15.70
CA LEU A 457 44.66 -5.16 16.00
C LEU A 457 45.17 -4.98 17.45
N HIS A 458 45.03 -3.78 18.03
CA HIS A 458 45.36 -3.53 19.44
C HIS A 458 44.32 -4.16 20.39
N LEU A 459 43.02 -4.07 20.08
CA LEU A 459 41.94 -4.69 20.86
C LEU A 459 41.94 -6.23 20.75
N GLU A 460 42.22 -6.78 19.57
CA GLU A 460 42.41 -8.23 19.37
C GLU A 460 43.61 -8.76 20.17
N GLN A 461 44.71 -7.99 20.25
CA GLN A 461 45.86 -8.35 21.10
C GLN A 461 45.55 -8.28 22.61
N VAL A 462 44.57 -7.46 23.03
CA VAL A 462 44.07 -7.44 24.42
C VAL A 462 43.16 -8.64 24.68
N LEU A 463 42.24 -8.99 23.76
CA LEU A 463 41.37 -10.16 23.85
C LEU A 463 42.14 -11.49 23.80
N GLN A 464 43.15 -11.62 22.94
CA GLN A 464 44.03 -12.80 22.88
C GLN A 464 44.84 -13.03 24.18
N ARG A 465 45.03 -12.00 25.02
CA ARG A 465 45.76 -12.09 26.30
C ARG A 465 44.91 -12.58 27.48
N VAL A 466 43.58 -12.66 27.35
CA VAL A 466 42.71 -13.12 28.45
C VAL A 466 42.46 -14.63 28.39
N HIS A 467 42.29 -15.20 27.19
CA HIS A 467 42.03 -16.64 27.02
C HIS A 467 43.27 -17.47 26.64
N SER A 468 44.46 -16.90 26.76
CA SER A 468 45.76 -17.60 26.71
C SER A 468 45.99 -18.55 27.91
N LYS A 469 45.13 -18.47 28.95
CA LYS A 469 45.09 -19.35 30.14
C LYS A 469 46.26 -19.12 31.13
N ALA A 470 46.23 -19.88 32.23
CA ALA A 470 47.08 -19.69 33.40
C ALA A 470 48.58 -19.94 33.16
N SER A 471 49.39 -19.33 34.02
CA SER A 471 50.64 -19.84 34.62
C SER A 471 51.36 -21.01 33.95
N TYR A 472 52.63 -20.76 33.59
CA TYR A 472 53.80 -21.55 34.05
C TYR A 472 53.56 -23.07 34.25
N ARG A 473 54.13 -23.98 33.45
CA ARG A 473 55.52 -23.98 32.96
C ARG A 473 55.72 -24.79 31.68
N MET A 474 56.64 -24.26 30.86
CA MET A 474 57.55 -25.02 29.97
C MET A 474 56.99 -25.54 28.64
N VAL A 475 56.60 -24.59 27.77
CA VAL A 475 57.06 -24.69 26.37
C VAL A 475 58.56 -24.43 26.37
N ARG A 476 59.35 -25.51 26.26
CA ARG A 476 60.74 -25.42 25.80
C ARG A 476 61.00 -26.60 24.89
N PHE A 477 61.59 -26.30 23.73
CA PHE A 477 62.20 -27.22 22.78
C PHE A 477 61.27 -28.10 21.93
N ILE A 478 61.40 -27.88 20.62
CA ILE A 478 61.58 -28.91 19.57
C ILE A 478 60.33 -29.77 19.25
N LYS A 479 59.68 -29.58 18.09
CA LYS A 479 60.04 -30.06 16.73
C LYS A 479 59.48 -31.47 16.44
N ASP A 480 59.28 -31.74 15.16
CA ASP A 480 59.15 -33.06 14.51
C ASP A 480 57.85 -33.87 14.65
N SER A 481 57.50 -34.51 13.52
CA SER A 481 56.25 -35.23 13.21
C SER A 481 56.43 -35.96 11.86
N PRO A 482 55.59 -36.94 11.46
CA PRO A 482 54.24 -37.23 11.96
C PRO A 482 54.00 -38.74 12.29
N LYS A 483 52.71 -39.10 12.47
CA LYS A 483 52.03 -40.43 12.29
C LYS A 483 51.30 -40.90 13.56
N LYS A 484 49.98 -41.17 13.53
CA LYS A 484 49.18 -42.22 12.84
C LYS A 484 49.28 -43.60 13.51
N ILE A 485 48.10 -44.24 13.64
CA ILE A 485 47.89 -45.72 13.66
C ILE A 485 48.26 -46.37 15.02
N ASN A 486 47.42 -47.18 15.69
CA ASN A 486 46.42 -48.11 15.17
C ASN A 486 45.30 -48.52 16.17
N HIS A 487 44.26 -49.19 15.65
CA HIS A 487 43.38 -50.19 16.29
C HIS A 487 42.94 -49.94 17.76
N LEU A 488 41.67 -49.70 18.09
CA LEU A 488 40.38 -50.15 17.51
C LEU A 488 39.33 -49.01 17.64
N PHE A 489 38.13 -49.02 17.05
CA PHE A 489 37.41 -50.01 16.22
C PHE A 489 36.63 -49.30 15.08
N LYS A 490 35.89 -50.06 14.28
CA LYS A 490 34.85 -49.67 13.28
C LYS A 490 33.98 -50.93 13.02
N PRO A 491 32.85 -50.88 12.29
CA PRO A 491 32.04 -49.75 11.75
C PRO A 491 30.57 -49.80 12.28
N VAL A 492 29.55 -49.09 11.75
CA VAL A 492 28.72 -49.41 10.55
C VAL A 492 27.83 -48.20 10.14
N VAL A 493 27.94 -47.77 8.87
CA VAL A 493 26.90 -47.38 7.85
C VAL A 493 25.64 -46.61 8.31
N ARG A 494 25.40 -45.34 7.91
CA ARG A 494 24.61 -44.83 6.72
C ARG A 494 23.19 -45.44 6.61
N ILE A 495 22.11 -44.67 6.41
CA ILE A 495 21.63 -44.09 5.13
C ILE A 495 20.60 -42.95 5.39
N GLU A 496 20.54 -42.01 4.43
CA GLU A 496 19.55 -40.95 4.10
C GLU A 496 18.19 -40.83 4.86
N LYS A 497 17.78 -39.60 5.21
CA LYS A 497 16.86 -38.78 4.38
C LYS A 497 16.58 -37.37 4.97
N GLU A 498 16.72 -36.37 4.11
CA GLU A 498 15.82 -35.23 3.87
C GLU A 498 14.95 -34.70 5.03
N SER A 499 15.29 -33.48 5.47
CA SER A 499 14.36 -32.53 6.07
C SER A 499 14.57 -31.17 5.39
N GLU A 500 13.63 -30.77 4.54
CA GLU A 500 13.64 -29.43 3.93
C GLU A 500 13.30 -28.39 5.00
N GLU A 501 14.29 -27.56 5.36
CA GLU A 501 14.03 -26.33 6.12
C GLU A 501 13.51 -25.28 5.14
N THR A 502 12.22 -24.94 5.22
CA THR A 502 11.65 -23.84 4.43
C THR A 502 12.29 -22.51 4.86
N ILE A 503 13.03 -21.88 3.94
CA ILE A 503 13.65 -20.58 4.17
C ILE A 503 12.55 -19.51 4.06
N LEU A 504 12.38 -18.71 5.13
CA LEU A 504 11.55 -17.50 5.08
C LEU A 504 12.19 -16.49 4.13
N ALA A 505 11.43 -15.94 3.19
CA ALA A 505 11.98 -15.33 1.99
C ALA A 505 12.81 -14.05 2.27
N ALA A 506 13.80 -13.83 1.41
CA ALA A 506 14.60 -12.62 1.38
C ALA A 506 14.02 -11.63 0.34
N PRO A 507 14.28 -10.31 0.46
CA PRO A 507 13.46 -9.32 -0.25
C PRO A 507 13.78 -9.13 -1.76
N VAL A 508 12.80 -8.55 -2.46
CA VAL A 508 12.46 -8.52 -3.90
C VAL A 508 11.41 -7.38 -4.10
N ASN A 509 11.70 -6.16 -4.58
CA ASN A 509 10.81 -4.99 -4.35
C ASN A 509 9.90 -4.67 -5.53
N HIS A 510 8.71 -4.14 -5.24
CA HIS A 510 7.75 -3.76 -6.28
C HIS A 510 8.24 -2.64 -7.23
N HIS A 511 9.34 -1.96 -6.90
CA HIS A 511 10.05 -0.99 -7.75
C HIS A 511 11.51 -1.37 -8.07
N ASP A 512 12.00 -2.53 -7.60
CA ASP A 512 13.39 -2.97 -7.75
C ASP A 512 13.60 -3.68 -9.09
N TYR A 513 13.86 -2.85 -10.11
CA TYR A 513 13.95 -3.28 -11.50
C TYR A 513 15.01 -4.37 -11.74
N ASN A 514 16.14 -4.32 -11.04
CA ASN A 514 17.17 -5.36 -11.19
C ASN A 514 16.66 -6.74 -10.76
N THR A 515 15.85 -6.80 -9.70
CA THR A 515 15.26 -8.06 -9.26
C THR A 515 14.11 -8.48 -10.19
N TRP A 516 13.33 -7.53 -10.71
CA TRP A 516 12.28 -7.80 -11.71
C TRP A 516 12.86 -8.41 -13.00
N LEU A 517 13.99 -7.89 -13.46
CA LEU A 517 14.76 -8.44 -14.59
C LEU A 517 15.24 -9.87 -14.29
N LEU A 518 15.81 -10.12 -13.11
CA LEU A 518 16.31 -11.44 -12.71
C LEU A 518 15.21 -12.52 -12.65
N GLU A 519 13.98 -12.16 -12.30
CA GLU A 519 12.86 -13.09 -12.18
C GLU A 519 12.07 -13.29 -13.49
N TYR A 520 11.80 -12.21 -14.24
CA TYR A 520 10.85 -12.25 -15.36
C TYR A 520 11.44 -11.89 -16.71
N GLU A 521 12.56 -11.17 -16.76
CA GLU A 521 13.29 -11.03 -18.01
C GLU A 521 14.15 -12.27 -18.25
N GLY A 522 13.47 -13.33 -18.69
CA GLY A 522 14.12 -14.56 -19.10
C GLY A 522 15.08 -14.30 -20.25
N VAL A 523 16.37 -14.21 -19.93
CA VAL A 523 17.49 -14.31 -20.89
C VAL A 523 17.11 -15.38 -21.91
N MET A 524 17.15 -15.04 -23.20
CA MET A 524 16.68 -15.89 -24.29
C MET A 524 17.48 -17.22 -24.31
N THR A 525 17.00 -18.21 -23.54
CA THR A 525 17.71 -19.47 -23.30
C THR A 525 17.80 -20.29 -24.58
N GLN A 526 18.72 -21.25 -24.66
CA GLN A 526 18.82 -22.14 -25.82
C GLN A 526 17.50 -22.84 -26.16
N ASN A 527 16.67 -23.14 -25.15
CA ASN A 527 15.33 -23.72 -25.35
C ASN A 527 14.35 -22.68 -25.91
N ASN A 528 14.36 -21.45 -25.41
CA ASN A 528 13.50 -20.38 -25.92
C ASN A 528 13.90 -19.97 -27.35
N GLN A 529 15.21 -19.91 -27.64
CA GLN A 529 15.72 -19.70 -29.00
C GLN A 529 15.21 -20.77 -29.97
N ALA A 530 15.24 -22.04 -29.58
CA ALA A 530 14.75 -23.14 -30.43
C ALA A 530 13.24 -23.01 -30.74
N LEU A 531 12.43 -22.63 -29.75
CA LEU A 531 11.00 -22.37 -29.93
C LEU A 531 10.73 -21.17 -30.85
N VAL A 532 11.47 -20.08 -30.66
CA VAL A 532 11.39 -18.88 -31.52
C VAL A 532 11.78 -19.21 -32.96
N GLN A 533 12.85 -19.98 -33.18
CA GLN A 533 13.25 -20.43 -34.52
C GLN A 533 12.22 -21.37 -35.15
N GLU A 534 11.57 -22.24 -34.36
CA GLU A 534 10.49 -23.09 -34.86
C GLU A 534 9.26 -22.27 -35.26
N GLU A 535 8.89 -21.23 -34.48
CA GLU A 535 7.81 -20.32 -34.83
C GLU A 535 8.12 -19.54 -36.12
N ILE A 536 9.31 -18.93 -36.22
CA ILE A 536 9.78 -18.23 -37.42
C ILE A 536 9.80 -19.16 -38.64
N GLY A 537 10.17 -20.44 -38.46
CA GLY A 537 10.16 -21.45 -39.52
C GLY A 537 8.77 -21.85 -40.04
N ARG A 538 7.70 -21.49 -39.32
CA ARG A 538 6.30 -21.72 -39.72
C ARG A 538 5.66 -20.49 -40.41
N TRP A 539 6.33 -19.34 -40.44
CA TRP A 539 5.81 -18.12 -41.05
C TRP A 539 5.84 -18.18 -42.58
N GLU A 540 4.68 -18.03 -43.23
CA GLU A 540 4.57 -18.02 -44.70
C GLU A 540 5.32 -16.84 -45.34
N THR A 541 5.24 -15.67 -44.71
CA THR A 541 5.96 -14.45 -45.04
C THR A 541 6.87 -14.06 -43.90
N ARG A 542 8.14 -13.75 -44.18
CA ARG A 542 9.10 -13.24 -43.20
C ARG A 542 9.36 -11.77 -43.52
N PRO A 543 8.79 -10.78 -42.81
CA PRO A 543 8.98 -9.36 -43.13
C PRO A 543 10.45 -8.97 -43.02
N LYS A 544 11.00 -8.27 -44.01
CA LYS A 544 12.38 -7.76 -43.90
C LYS A 544 12.37 -6.47 -43.09
N ILE A 545 13.28 -6.33 -42.13
CA ILE A 545 13.43 -5.14 -41.29
C ILE A 545 14.82 -4.54 -41.52
N ALA A 546 14.90 -3.24 -41.78
CA ALA A 546 16.16 -2.51 -41.81
C ALA A 546 16.39 -1.76 -40.50
N VAL A 547 17.54 -1.96 -39.85
CA VAL A 547 17.97 -1.09 -38.76
C VAL A 547 18.72 0.10 -39.36
N LEU A 548 18.31 1.30 -38.99
CA LEU A 548 18.82 2.57 -39.49
C LEU A 548 19.75 3.20 -38.45
N MET A 549 21.04 3.35 -38.78
CA MET A 549 22.06 3.80 -37.82
C MET A 549 22.89 4.98 -38.40
N PRO A 550 22.55 6.23 -38.05
CA PRO A 550 23.41 7.38 -38.36
C PRO A 550 24.62 7.41 -37.41
N VAL A 551 25.82 7.57 -37.94
CA VAL A 551 27.09 7.51 -37.18
C VAL A 551 27.84 8.83 -37.27
N TYR A 552 28.22 9.41 -36.14
CA TYR A 552 29.19 10.51 -36.12
C TYR A 552 30.05 10.48 -34.85
N ASN A 553 31.33 10.16 -35.03
CA ASN A 553 32.33 10.14 -33.96
C ASN A 553 31.93 9.38 -32.66
N PRO A 554 31.31 8.18 -32.71
CA PRO A 554 31.01 7.38 -31.52
C PRO A 554 32.27 7.00 -30.74
N ASP A 555 32.10 6.46 -29.53
CA ASP A 555 33.15 5.62 -28.94
C ASP A 555 33.28 4.29 -29.71
N ARG A 556 34.50 3.72 -29.76
CA ARG A 556 34.77 2.51 -30.53
C ARG A 556 33.99 1.30 -29.99
N ALA A 557 34.07 1.04 -28.69
CA ALA A 557 33.40 -0.11 -28.09
C ALA A 557 31.88 0.06 -28.15
N CYS A 558 31.39 1.30 -28.02
CA CYS A 558 29.96 1.59 -28.15
C CYS A 558 29.42 1.25 -29.54
N LEU A 559 30.14 1.66 -30.61
CA LEU A 559 29.79 1.36 -32.00
C LEU A 559 29.89 -0.14 -32.32
N GLU A 560 30.97 -0.80 -31.90
CA GLU A 560 31.16 -2.24 -32.11
C GLU A 560 30.01 -3.02 -31.42
N ASN A 561 29.69 -2.70 -30.16
CA ASN A 561 28.60 -3.33 -29.43
C ASN A 561 27.21 -3.05 -30.05
N ALA A 562 26.97 -1.86 -30.60
CA ALA A 562 25.72 -1.53 -31.28
C ALA A 562 25.51 -2.40 -32.51
N ILE A 563 26.53 -2.51 -33.38
CA ILE A 563 26.51 -3.36 -34.58
C ILE A 563 26.36 -4.84 -34.19
N GLU A 564 27.09 -5.31 -33.18
CA GLU A 564 26.99 -6.68 -32.66
C GLU A 564 25.57 -7.02 -32.16
N SER A 565 24.88 -6.11 -31.47
CA SER A 565 23.52 -6.37 -31.00
C SER A 565 22.50 -6.57 -32.13
N VAL A 566 22.75 -5.96 -33.30
CA VAL A 566 21.95 -6.19 -34.52
C VAL A 566 22.38 -7.50 -35.21
N LEU A 567 23.67 -7.83 -35.23
CA LEU A 567 24.16 -9.10 -35.80
C LEU A 567 23.71 -10.34 -35.02
N GLN A 568 23.56 -10.22 -33.70
CA GLN A 568 23.20 -11.31 -32.80
C GLN A 568 21.69 -11.59 -32.72
N GLN A 569 20.86 -10.85 -33.46
CA GLN A 569 19.40 -11.03 -33.48
C GLN A 569 18.99 -12.45 -33.85
N VAL A 570 18.07 -13.06 -33.07
CA VAL A 570 17.51 -14.38 -33.39
C VAL A 570 16.72 -14.37 -34.70
N TYR A 571 16.16 -13.22 -35.08
CA TYR A 571 15.48 -13.05 -36.36
C TYR A 571 16.47 -12.61 -37.44
N ASP A 572 16.84 -13.51 -38.37
CA ASP A 572 17.95 -13.31 -39.31
C ASP A 572 17.64 -12.44 -40.55
N ASN A 573 16.35 -12.19 -40.87
CA ASN A 573 15.92 -11.50 -42.08
C ASN A 573 15.91 -9.97 -41.90
N PHE A 574 17.09 -9.41 -41.69
CA PHE A 574 17.30 -7.98 -41.55
C PHE A 574 18.38 -7.44 -42.49
N GLU A 575 18.52 -6.12 -42.50
CA GLU A 575 19.70 -5.40 -43.00
C GLU A 575 20.05 -4.26 -42.04
N LEU A 576 21.34 -3.92 -41.93
CA LEU A 576 21.82 -2.81 -41.11
C LEU A 576 22.34 -1.72 -42.03
N CYS A 577 21.62 -0.61 -42.10
CA CYS A 577 21.90 0.52 -42.99
C CYS A 577 22.56 1.64 -42.19
N ILE A 578 23.86 1.85 -42.42
CA ILE A 578 24.71 2.77 -41.67
C ILE A 578 25.11 3.95 -42.56
N ALA A 579 25.04 5.16 -42.01
CA ALA A 579 25.60 6.36 -42.65
C ALA A 579 26.62 7.03 -41.73
N ASP A 580 27.90 6.99 -42.11
CA ASP A 580 28.94 7.78 -41.46
C ASP A 580 28.86 9.23 -41.95
N ASP A 581 28.50 10.15 -41.06
CA ASP A 581 28.34 11.58 -41.32
C ASP A 581 29.68 12.34 -41.24
N ALA A 582 30.66 11.83 -41.99
CA ALA A 582 32.04 12.30 -42.03
C ALA A 582 32.73 12.33 -40.65
N SER A 583 32.75 11.19 -39.94
CA SER A 583 33.49 11.05 -38.68
C SER A 583 34.96 11.43 -38.83
N THR A 584 35.47 12.20 -37.87
CA THR A 584 36.87 12.65 -37.84
C THR A 584 37.81 11.63 -37.18
N LYS A 585 37.25 10.68 -36.42
CA LYS A 585 37.96 9.52 -35.83
C LYS A 585 38.20 8.44 -36.91
N SER A 586 39.45 8.21 -37.31
CA SER A 586 39.79 7.27 -38.41
C SER A 586 39.26 5.85 -38.18
N TYR A 587 39.27 5.37 -36.93
CA TYR A 587 38.81 4.03 -36.58
C TYR A 587 37.33 3.79 -36.90
N VAL A 588 36.49 4.83 -37.00
CA VAL A 588 35.07 4.65 -37.32
C VAL A 588 34.93 4.03 -38.71
N ARG A 589 35.68 4.56 -39.70
CA ARG A 589 35.75 3.97 -41.04
C ARG A 589 36.33 2.55 -41.01
N GLU A 590 37.42 2.34 -40.26
CA GLU A 590 38.07 1.03 -40.15
C GLU A 590 37.11 -0.05 -39.60
N VAL A 591 36.32 0.28 -38.58
CA VAL A 591 35.29 -0.60 -37.97
C VAL A 591 34.14 -0.86 -38.95
N LEU A 592 33.61 0.19 -39.59
CA LEU A 592 32.49 0.04 -40.52
C LEU A 592 32.86 -0.76 -41.78
N GLU A 593 34.05 -0.51 -42.35
CA GLU A 593 34.58 -1.28 -43.48
C GLU A 593 34.87 -2.75 -43.09
N HIS A 594 35.30 -3.01 -41.84
CA HIS A 594 35.51 -4.36 -41.32
C HIS A 594 34.20 -5.16 -41.25
N TYR A 595 33.16 -4.59 -40.64
CA TYR A 595 31.86 -5.24 -40.51
C TYR A 595 31.16 -5.44 -41.87
N GLN A 596 31.21 -4.44 -42.76
CA GLN A 596 30.68 -4.55 -44.12
C GLN A 596 31.34 -5.66 -44.96
N GLN A 597 32.61 -5.98 -44.70
CA GLN A 597 33.32 -7.08 -45.36
C GLN A 597 32.97 -8.46 -44.79
N GLN A 598 32.47 -8.53 -43.54
CA GLN A 598 32.14 -9.79 -42.88
C GLN A 598 30.69 -10.24 -43.11
N ASP A 599 29.74 -9.31 -43.10
CA ASP A 599 28.32 -9.62 -43.27
C ASP A 599 27.68 -8.76 -44.38
N PRO A 600 27.17 -9.36 -45.48
CA PRO A 600 26.56 -8.62 -46.59
C PRO A 600 25.22 -7.96 -46.24
N ARG A 601 24.64 -8.23 -45.05
CA ARG A 601 23.48 -7.51 -44.51
C ARG A 601 23.85 -6.10 -44.03
N ILE A 602 25.14 -5.81 -43.80
CA ILE A 602 25.63 -4.50 -43.37
C ILE A 602 25.94 -3.64 -44.61
N LYS A 603 25.18 -2.55 -44.76
CA LYS A 603 25.28 -1.58 -45.84
C LYS A 603 25.78 -0.26 -45.26
N VAL A 604 26.94 0.23 -45.71
CA VAL A 604 27.53 1.48 -45.23
C VAL A 604 27.62 2.50 -46.37
N ILE A 605 27.24 3.75 -46.07
CA ILE A 605 27.56 4.92 -46.89
C ILE A 605 28.42 5.90 -46.10
N PHE A 606 29.51 6.36 -46.72
CA PHE A 606 30.40 7.37 -46.15
C PHE A 606 30.10 8.73 -46.78
N ARG A 607 29.65 9.68 -45.97
CA ARG A 607 29.36 11.05 -46.43
C ARG A 607 30.66 11.85 -46.49
N GLU A 608 30.79 12.72 -47.49
CA GLU A 608 31.99 13.57 -47.67
C GLU A 608 32.04 14.75 -46.68
N GLN A 609 30.89 15.15 -46.15
CA GLN A 609 30.71 16.32 -45.29
C GLN A 609 29.67 15.99 -44.20
N ASN A 610 29.92 16.46 -42.99
CA ASN A 610 28.96 16.38 -41.89
C ASN A 610 27.72 17.21 -42.25
N GLY A 611 26.55 16.57 -42.27
CA GLY A 611 25.26 17.20 -42.55
C GLY A 611 24.25 17.07 -41.43
N HIS A 612 24.70 16.68 -40.24
CA HIS A 612 23.90 16.42 -39.06
C HIS A 612 22.92 15.24 -39.22
N ILE A 613 22.19 14.98 -38.13
CA ILE A 613 21.49 13.73 -37.87
C ILE A 613 20.43 13.41 -38.93
N SER A 614 19.64 14.37 -39.40
CA SER A 614 18.63 14.13 -40.44
C SER A 614 19.24 13.77 -41.78
N ALA A 615 20.34 14.44 -42.19
CA ALA A 615 21.00 14.13 -43.45
C ALA A 615 21.72 12.77 -43.40
N ALA A 616 22.29 12.42 -42.24
CA ALA A 616 22.85 11.09 -41.98
C ALA A 616 21.76 10.00 -42.07
N SER A 617 20.66 10.14 -41.33
CA SER A 617 19.54 9.20 -41.35
C SER A 617 18.91 9.07 -42.74
N ASN A 618 18.78 10.16 -43.51
CA ASN A 618 18.32 10.11 -44.90
C ASN A 618 19.31 9.39 -45.83
N SER A 619 20.62 9.55 -45.63
CA SER A 619 21.63 8.78 -46.37
C SER A 619 21.54 7.28 -46.05
N ALA A 620 21.37 6.91 -44.78
CA ALA A 620 21.13 5.52 -44.40
C ALA A 620 19.81 4.98 -44.99
N LEU A 621 18.75 5.80 -45.01
CA LEU A 621 17.42 5.43 -45.54
C LEU A 621 17.46 5.15 -47.05
N SER A 622 18.40 5.75 -47.77
CA SER A 622 18.63 5.49 -49.19
C SER A 622 19.16 4.07 -49.48
N LEU A 623 19.78 3.41 -48.50
CA LEU A 623 20.30 2.04 -48.59
C LEU A 623 19.22 0.98 -48.30
N VAL A 624 18.11 1.39 -47.69
CA VAL A 624 17.04 0.51 -47.22
C VAL A 624 16.24 -0.06 -48.39
N GLU A 625 16.22 -1.38 -48.47
CA GLU A 625 15.40 -2.22 -49.35
C GLU A 625 14.29 -2.95 -48.58
N ALA A 626 14.38 -3.01 -47.26
CA ALA A 626 13.40 -3.65 -46.38
C ALA A 626 12.03 -2.95 -46.34
N ASP A 627 10.97 -3.71 -46.05
CA ASP A 627 9.58 -3.21 -45.97
C ASP A 627 9.36 -2.24 -44.79
N TYR A 628 10.09 -2.47 -43.70
CA TYR A 628 10.08 -1.65 -42.49
C TYR A 628 11.48 -1.16 -42.13
N VAL A 629 11.55 0.04 -41.55
CA VAL A 629 12.77 0.67 -41.04
C VAL A 629 12.63 0.94 -39.54
N ALA A 630 13.56 0.40 -38.75
CA ALA A 630 13.66 0.56 -37.31
C ALA A 630 14.79 1.53 -36.97
N LEU A 631 14.55 2.47 -36.05
CA LEU A 631 15.49 3.52 -35.69
C LEU A 631 16.36 3.11 -34.50
N MET A 632 17.68 3.30 -34.61
CA MET A 632 18.65 2.94 -33.58
C MET A 632 19.85 3.88 -33.59
N ASP A 633 20.23 4.42 -32.43
CA ASP A 633 21.44 5.22 -32.31
C ASP A 633 22.71 4.36 -32.23
N HIS A 634 23.82 4.94 -32.68
CA HIS A 634 25.10 4.24 -32.86
C HIS A 634 25.83 3.87 -31.56
N ASP A 635 25.31 4.29 -30.41
CA ASP A 635 25.82 4.04 -29.08
C ASP A 635 24.83 3.29 -28.17
N ASP A 636 23.71 2.80 -28.70
CA ASP A 636 22.69 2.04 -27.96
C ASP A 636 22.71 0.53 -28.29
N LEU A 637 21.82 -0.25 -27.66
CA LEU A 637 21.67 -1.70 -27.89
C LEU A 637 20.22 -2.10 -28.11
N LEU A 638 20.03 -3.17 -28.90
CA LEU A 638 18.77 -3.92 -28.96
C LEU A 638 18.85 -5.18 -28.09
N THR A 639 17.71 -5.66 -27.57
CA THR A 639 17.64 -7.03 -27.04
C THR A 639 17.82 -8.04 -28.17
N VAL A 640 18.36 -9.22 -27.87
CA VAL A 640 18.66 -10.30 -28.85
C VAL A 640 17.43 -10.79 -29.65
N ASP A 641 16.23 -10.44 -29.20
CA ASP A 641 14.94 -10.83 -29.75
C ASP A 641 14.08 -9.66 -30.25
N ALA A 642 14.61 -8.43 -30.23
CA ALA A 642 13.92 -7.22 -30.67
C ALA A 642 13.29 -7.36 -32.06
N LEU A 643 14.08 -7.78 -33.06
CA LEU A 643 13.59 -7.92 -34.44
C LEU A 643 12.61 -9.10 -34.61
N TYR A 644 12.64 -10.11 -33.72
CA TYR A 644 11.63 -11.17 -33.70
C TYR A 644 10.28 -10.64 -33.23
N TRP A 645 10.25 -9.86 -32.13
CA TRP A 645 9.00 -9.27 -31.65
C TRP A 645 8.41 -8.26 -32.64
N VAL A 646 9.24 -7.44 -33.29
CA VAL A 646 8.80 -6.56 -34.38
C VAL A 646 8.21 -7.37 -35.55
N ALA A 647 8.90 -8.42 -36.00
CA ALA A 647 8.38 -9.27 -37.08
C ALA A 647 7.07 -9.98 -36.69
N LYS A 648 6.93 -10.41 -35.43
CA LYS A 648 5.72 -11.04 -34.87
C LYS A 648 4.56 -10.05 -34.79
N ALA A 649 4.79 -8.81 -34.37
CA ALA A 649 3.79 -7.75 -34.36
C ALA A 649 3.28 -7.44 -35.78
N ILE A 650 4.17 -7.44 -36.79
CA ILE A 650 3.80 -7.29 -38.21
C ILE A 650 2.94 -8.48 -38.69
N GLN A 651 3.26 -9.72 -38.30
CA GLN A 651 2.49 -10.91 -38.66
C GLN A 651 1.09 -10.91 -38.03
N GLN A 652 0.98 -10.47 -36.79
CA GLN A 652 -0.30 -10.34 -36.08
C GLN A 652 -1.15 -9.18 -36.60
N ASN A 653 -0.52 -8.13 -37.13
CA ASN A 653 -1.17 -6.90 -37.59
C ASN A 653 -0.71 -6.51 -39.01
N PRO A 654 -1.19 -7.17 -40.08
CA PRO A 654 -0.68 -6.95 -41.45
C PRO A 654 -0.79 -5.50 -41.97
N ASP A 655 -1.76 -4.75 -41.47
CA ASP A 655 -2.00 -3.34 -41.83
C ASP A 655 -1.16 -2.33 -41.03
N VAL A 656 -0.33 -2.79 -40.09
CA VAL A 656 0.53 -1.94 -39.24
C VAL A 656 1.43 -1.03 -40.09
N GLN A 657 1.61 0.20 -39.60
CA GLN A 657 2.42 1.23 -40.25
C GLN A 657 3.50 1.76 -39.30
N LEU A 658 3.18 1.85 -38.01
CA LEU A 658 4.07 2.31 -36.94
C LEU A 658 4.06 1.28 -35.81
N ILE A 659 5.26 0.92 -35.32
CA ILE A 659 5.45 0.10 -34.13
C ILE A 659 6.41 0.85 -33.20
N TYR A 660 6.22 0.73 -31.89
CA TYR A 660 7.21 1.14 -30.89
C TYR A 660 7.26 0.14 -29.74
N SER A 661 8.38 0.11 -29.02
CA SER A 661 8.58 -0.75 -27.84
C SER A 661 8.76 0.06 -26.56
N ASP A 662 8.64 -0.61 -25.42
CA ASP A 662 9.23 -0.12 -24.17
C ASP A 662 10.76 0.00 -24.29
N GLU A 663 11.35 0.82 -23.43
CA GLU A 663 12.79 1.10 -23.38
C GLU A 663 13.27 1.21 -21.93
N ASP A 664 14.56 1.03 -21.69
CA ASP A 664 15.20 1.42 -20.43
C ASP A 664 16.55 2.11 -20.67
N LYS A 665 17.22 2.48 -19.58
CA LYS A 665 18.56 3.07 -19.61
C LYS A 665 19.59 2.05 -19.15
N MET A 666 20.78 2.13 -19.74
CA MET A 666 21.91 1.26 -19.39
C MET A 666 23.17 2.11 -19.17
N ASP A 667 23.93 1.81 -18.13
CA ASP A 667 25.20 2.49 -17.87
C ASP A 667 26.37 1.93 -18.70
N LEU A 668 27.58 2.47 -18.49
CA LEU A 668 28.81 2.01 -19.14
C LEU A 668 29.32 0.65 -18.62
N GLN A 669 28.72 0.12 -17.56
CA GLN A 669 29.04 -1.17 -16.96
C GLN A 669 28.08 -2.28 -17.45
N GLY A 670 27.01 -1.90 -18.16
CA GLY A 670 25.96 -2.80 -18.63
C GLY A 670 24.81 -3.00 -17.63
N VAL A 671 24.75 -2.21 -16.56
CA VAL A 671 23.66 -2.26 -15.58
C VAL A 671 22.48 -1.45 -16.10
N ARG A 672 21.28 -2.04 -16.05
CA ARG A 672 20.04 -1.47 -16.56
C ARG A 672 19.21 -0.83 -15.44
N TYR A 673 18.55 0.29 -15.74
CA TYR A 673 17.82 1.10 -14.78
C TYR A 673 16.78 2.00 -15.47
N ALA A 674 15.87 2.56 -14.67
CA ALA A 674 14.82 3.50 -15.13
C ALA A 674 14.04 3.00 -16.38
N PRO A 675 13.32 1.87 -16.28
CA PRO A 675 12.46 1.40 -17.35
C PRO A 675 11.33 2.40 -17.61
N TYR A 676 11.02 2.62 -18.87
CA TYR A 676 9.81 3.29 -19.29
C TYR A 676 8.86 2.28 -19.94
N PHE A 677 7.93 1.81 -19.13
CA PHE A 677 6.76 1.04 -19.54
C PHE A 677 5.69 2.02 -20.07
N LYS A 678 5.67 2.17 -21.40
CA LYS A 678 4.88 3.14 -22.16
C LYS A 678 3.43 2.68 -22.25
N PRO A 679 2.46 3.61 -22.41
CA PRO A 679 1.10 3.25 -22.80
C PRO A 679 1.06 2.77 -24.26
N ASP A 680 -0.06 2.18 -24.65
CA ASP A 680 -0.47 2.08 -26.05
C ASP A 680 -0.78 3.49 -26.61
N TRP A 681 -1.31 3.56 -27.83
CA TRP A 681 -1.42 4.82 -28.58
C TRP A 681 -2.12 5.95 -27.81
N ASN A 682 -1.34 6.97 -27.43
CA ASN A 682 -1.75 8.08 -26.59
C ASN A 682 -1.43 9.44 -27.25
N PRO A 683 -2.27 9.93 -28.19
CA PRO A 683 -1.95 11.11 -28.99
C PRO A 683 -1.76 12.40 -28.17
N GLU A 684 -2.47 12.58 -27.05
CA GLU A 684 -2.34 13.78 -26.22
C GLU A 684 -1.03 13.75 -25.40
N LEU A 685 -0.63 12.57 -24.90
CA LEU A 685 0.69 12.41 -24.28
C LEU A 685 1.82 12.60 -25.32
N LEU A 686 1.61 12.18 -26.56
CA LEU A 686 2.57 12.37 -27.65
C LEU A 686 2.72 13.84 -28.05
N LEU A 687 1.75 14.72 -27.77
CA LEU A 687 1.94 16.16 -27.93
C LEU A 687 2.71 16.78 -26.76
N SER A 688 2.65 16.15 -25.58
CA SER A 688 3.36 16.57 -24.38
C SER A 688 4.83 16.15 -24.38
N HIS A 689 5.18 14.97 -24.91
CA HIS A 689 6.57 14.55 -25.15
C HIS A 689 6.68 13.38 -26.14
N ASN A 690 7.87 13.19 -26.73
CA ASN A 690 8.16 11.98 -27.48
C ASN A 690 8.28 10.79 -26.52
N PHE A 691 7.36 9.82 -26.60
CA PHE A 691 7.51 8.51 -25.97
C PHE A 691 7.74 7.38 -27.00
N ILE A 692 7.60 7.66 -28.30
CA ILE A 692 7.87 6.67 -29.35
C ILE A 692 9.37 6.36 -29.37
N CYS A 693 10.20 7.41 -29.46
CA CYS A 693 11.67 7.35 -29.40
C CYS A 693 12.26 6.18 -30.21
N HIS A 694 13.17 5.42 -29.61
CA HIS A 694 13.75 4.18 -30.13
C HIS A 694 13.40 3.02 -29.18
N LEU A 695 13.04 1.81 -29.63
CA LEU A 695 12.99 1.31 -31.00
C LEU A 695 11.65 1.65 -31.69
N GLY A 696 11.61 2.76 -32.44
CA GLY A 696 10.50 3.12 -33.31
C GLY A 696 10.68 2.48 -34.70
N ILE A 697 9.64 1.82 -35.21
CA ILE A 697 9.66 1.10 -36.49
C ILE A 697 8.55 1.62 -37.40
N TYR A 698 8.91 1.95 -38.63
CA TYR A 698 8.04 2.61 -39.60
C TYR A 698 8.01 1.85 -40.91
N LYS A 699 6.89 1.83 -41.63
CA LYS A 699 6.84 1.26 -42.99
C LYS A 699 7.67 2.11 -43.95
N THR A 700 8.72 1.51 -44.54
CA THR A 700 9.77 2.19 -45.33
C THR A 700 9.19 3.04 -46.47
N VAL A 701 8.23 2.50 -47.21
CA VAL A 701 7.58 3.19 -48.34
C VAL A 701 6.95 4.50 -47.89
N GLN A 702 6.32 4.50 -46.72
CA GLN A 702 5.61 5.66 -46.19
C GLN A 702 6.58 6.72 -45.65
N VAL A 703 7.68 6.32 -44.99
CA VAL A 703 8.75 7.25 -44.56
C VAL A 703 9.37 7.95 -45.77
N LYS A 704 9.66 7.19 -46.84
CA LYS A 704 10.19 7.73 -48.10
C LYS A 704 9.17 8.66 -48.79
N ALA A 705 7.88 8.33 -48.77
CA ALA A 705 6.82 9.19 -49.31
C ALA A 705 6.65 10.51 -48.54
N LEU A 706 6.90 10.51 -47.22
CA LEU A 706 6.92 11.70 -46.36
C LEU A 706 8.20 12.55 -46.49
N GLY A 707 9.14 12.17 -47.36
CA GLY A 707 10.42 12.87 -47.55
C GLY A 707 11.50 12.54 -46.51
N GLY A 708 11.28 11.56 -45.63
CA GLY A 708 12.24 11.14 -44.60
C GLY A 708 12.35 12.10 -43.41
N PHE A 709 13.58 12.27 -42.93
CA PHE A 709 13.95 13.12 -41.80
C PHE A 709 14.15 14.57 -42.26
N ASN A 710 13.72 15.54 -41.47
CA ASN A 710 13.77 16.94 -41.84
C ASN A 710 14.84 17.69 -41.03
N SER A 711 15.89 18.17 -41.70
CA SER A 711 17.02 18.89 -41.09
C SER A 711 16.62 20.19 -40.39
N ASP A 712 15.45 20.73 -40.68
CA ASP A 712 14.84 21.82 -39.94
C ASP A 712 14.57 21.50 -38.45
N PHE A 713 14.72 20.23 -38.06
CA PHE A 713 14.50 19.69 -36.72
C PHE A 713 15.70 18.86 -36.23
N ASP A 714 16.93 19.09 -36.70
CA ASP A 714 18.12 18.36 -36.23
C ASP A 714 18.33 18.51 -34.70
N GLY A 715 18.03 17.44 -33.94
CA GLY A 715 17.93 17.42 -32.48
C GLY A 715 16.55 17.00 -31.94
N ALA A 716 15.52 16.97 -32.80
CA ALA A 716 14.15 16.51 -32.55
C ALA A 716 13.53 15.85 -33.81
N GLN A 717 14.38 15.36 -34.72
CA GLN A 717 14.03 14.90 -36.07
C GLN A 717 13.22 13.59 -36.08
N ASP A 718 13.43 12.77 -35.06
CA ASP A 718 12.68 11.56 -34.72
C ASP A 718 11.26 11.92 -34.25
N TYR A 719 11.13 12.94 -33.41
CA TYR A 719 9.85 13.42 -32.91
C TYR A 719 9.03 14.11 -34.01
N ASP A 720 9.65 14.96 -34.84
CA ASP A 720 9.03 15.50 -36.05
C ASP A 720 8.57 14.38 -37.01
N LEU A 721 9.41 13.36 -37.23
CA LEU A 721 9.02 12.21 -38.05
C LEU A 721 7.81 11.49 -37.45
N ALA A 722 7.83 11.15 -36.15
CA ALA A 722 6.73 10.50 -35.45
C ALA A 722 5.42 11.29 -35.57
N LEU A 723 5.47 12.61 -35.28
CA LEU A 723 4.32 13.52 -35.37
C LEU A 723 3.82 13.73 -36.81
N ARG A 724 4.70 13.64 -37.83
CA ARG A 724 4.30 13.68 -39.25
C ARG A 724 3.68 12.36 -39.69
N TYR A 725 4.26 11.25 -39.25
CA TYR A 725 3.86 9.90 -39.64
C TYR A 725 2.50 9.52 -39.05
N ALA A 726 2.35 9.65 -37.73
CA ALA A 726 1.13 9.29 -37.02
C ALA A 726 -0.08 10.18 -37.37
N ALA A 727 0.14 11.37 -37.94
CA ALA A 727 -0.95 12.27 -38.32
C ALA A 727 -1.90 11.67 -39.38
N GLU A 728 -1.42 10.78 -40.25
CA GLU A 728 -2.23 10.17 -41.31
C GLU A 728 -2.65 8.72 -40.99
N LEU A 729 -2.38 8.24 -39.76
CA LEU A 729 -2.70 6.88 -39.33
C LEU A 729 -4.02 6.81 -38.56
N LYS A 730 -4.65 5.64 -38.61
CA LYS A 730 -5.66 5.23 -37.64
C LYS A 730 -4.99 4.56 -36.43
N PRO A 731 -5.63 4.56 -35.24
CA PRO A 731 -5.06 3.95 -34.04
C PRO A 731 -4.67 2.48 -34.23
N GLU A 732 -5.46 1.70 -34.97
CA GLU A 732 -5.22 0.26 -35.19
C GLU A 732 -4.01 -0.03 -36.09
N GLN A 733 -3.42 1.01 -36.70
CA GLN A 733 -2.21 0.93 -37.50
C GLN A 733 -0.93 1.26 -36.71
N ILE A 734 -1.08 1.58 -35.43
CA ILE A 734 -0.03 1.93 -34.48
C ILE A 734 -0.01 0.86 -33.40
N VAL A 735 1.04 0.04 -33.37
CA VAL A 735 1.15 -1.09 -32.44
C VAL A 735 2.26 -0.83 -31.43
N HIS A 736 1.91 -0.96 -30.15
CA HIS A 736 2.87 -0.97 -29.07
C HIS A 736 3.29 -2.42 -28.77
N ILE A 737 4.59 -2.65 -28.55
CA ILE A 737 5.11 -3.91 -28.00
C ILE A 737 5.53 -3.63 -26.55
N PRO A 738 4.78 -4.09 -25.53
CA PRO A 738 5.06 -3.83 -24.12
C PRO A 738 6.20 -4.70 -23.58
N ARG A 739 7.36 -4.62 -24.23
CA ARG A 739 8.60 -5.33 -23.90
C ARG A 739 9.75 -4.35 -24.09
N ILE A 740 10.72 -4.39 -23.18
CA ILE A 740 11.96 -3.61 -23.32
C ILE A 740 12.75 -4.23 -24.47
N LEU A 741 12.77 -3.58 -25.63
CA LEU A 741 13.53 -4.04 -26.81
C LEU A 741 14.73 -3.13 -27.14
N TYR A 742 14.89 -2.03 -26.39
CA TYR A 742 15.89 -1.00 -26.58
C TYR A 742 16.52 -0.58 -25.25
N HIS A 743 17.86 -0.46 -25.23
CA HIS A 743 18.62 -0.01 -24.06
C HIS A 743 19.37 1.28 -24.41
N TRP A 744 18.92 2.40 -23.84
CA TRP A 744 19.50 3.72 -24.06
C TRP A 744 20.76 3.89 -23.20
N ARG A 745 21.93 3.92 -23.83
CA ARG A 745 23.22 3.94 -23.13
C ARG A 745 23.52 5.35 -22.62
N ALA A 746 23.67 5.46 -21.31
CA ALA A 746 23.98 6.71 -20.63
C ALA A 746 25.47 7.10 -20.78
N VAL A 747 25.90 7.49 -21.99
CA VAL A 747 27.24 8.03 -22.28
C VAL A 747 27.32 9.55 -22.08
N PRO A 748 28.50 10.16 -21.82
CA PRO A 748 28.66 11.62 -21.79
C PRO A 748 28.33 12.25 -23.16
N GLY A 749 27.49 13.30 -23.18
CA GLY A 749 27.01 13.93 -24.42
C GLY A 749 25.77 13.28 -25.06
N SER A 750 25.27 12.18 -24.50
CA SER A 750 23.97 11.58 -24.88
C SER A 750 22.82 12.27 -24.12
N THR A 751 21.70 12.47 -24.83
CA THR A 751 20.43 12.99 -24.28
C THR A 751 19.83 12.07 -23.22
N ALA A 752 20.26 10.80 -23.13
CA ALA A 752 19.87 9.84 -22.09
C ALA A 752 20.06 10.37 -20.65
N LYS A 753 20.95 11.34 -20.44
CA LYS A 753 21.26 11.94 -19.12
C LYS A 753 20.40 13.14 -18.75
N GLY A 754 19.73 13.75 -19.73
CA GLY A 754 18.98 14.98 -19.54
C GLY A 754 19.06 15.87 -20.78
N VAL A 755 17.95 16.53 -21.07
CA VAL A 755 17.75 17.35 -22.28
C VAL A 755 18.74 18.53 -22.35
N HIS A 756 19.19 19.02 -21.19
CA HIS A 756 20.15 20.12 -21.04
C HIS A 756 21.56 19.85 -21.62
N GLU A 757 21.91 18.61 -21.99
CA GLU A 757 23.14 18.33 -22.78
C GLU A 757 23.09 18.99 -24.18
N LYS A 758 21.89 19.29 -24.70
CA LYS A 758 21.68 19.97 -25.99
C LYS A 758 20.58 21.05 -25.86
N PRO A 759 20.86 22.25 -25.29
CA PRO A 759 19.85 23.28 -25.05
C PRO A 759 19.10 23.80 -26.30
N TYR A 760 19.62 23.55 -27.50
CA TYR A 760 18.92 23.88 -28.75
C TYR A 760 17.78 22.91 -29.09
N ALA A 761 17.77 21.70 -28.50
CA ALA A 761 16.77 20.67 -28.77
C ALA A 761 15.40 21.04 -28.22
N GLU A 762 15.32 21.72 -27.06
CA GLU A 762 14.06 22.17 -26.43
C GLU A 762 13.25 23.07 -27.38
N ALA A 763 13.91 24.05 -28.00
CA ALA A 763 13.28 24.93 -29.00
C ALA A 763 12.83 24.18 -30.28
N LEU A 764 13.53 23.10 -30.67
CA LEU A 764 13.17 22.27 -31.84
C LEU A 764 12.02 21.29 -31.53
N ILE A 765 11.98 20.76 -30.31
CA ILE A 765 10.85 19.99 -29.75
C ILE A 765 9.58 20.86 -29.77
N THR A 766 9.66 22.08 -29.23
CA THR A 766 8.58 23.08 -29.29
C THR A 766 8.16 23.39 -30.73
N LYS A 767 9.12 23.52 -31.67
CA LYS A 767 8.85 23.73 -33.11
C LYS A 767 8.12 22.54 -33.74
N ALA A 768 8.50 21.30 -33.41
CA ALA A 768 7.93 20.08 -33.99
C ALA A 768 6.45 19.91 -33.62
N VAL A 769 6.12 20.12 -32.34
CA VAL A 769 4.72 20.08 -31.87
C VAL A 769 3.88 21.22 -32.44
N LYS A 770 4.42 22.46 -32.52
CA LYS A 770 3.73 23.57 -33.22
C LYS A 770 3.40 23.21 -34.68
N ALA A 771 4.37 22.67 -35.43
CA ALA A 771 4.16 22.21 -36.80
C ALA A 771 3.15 21.04 -36.91
N ALA A 772 3.02 20.21 -35.87
CA ALA A 772 2.00 19.14 -35.81
C ALA A 772 0.59 19.69 -35.61
N LEU A 773 0.44 20.65 -34.70
CA LEU A 773 -0.82 21.33 -34.41
C LEU A 773 -1.29 22.17 -35.60
N GLU A 774 -0.38 22.89 -36.27
CA GLU A 774 -0.64 23.63 -37.51
C GLU A 774 -1.15 22.70 -38.64
N ARG A 775 -0.52 21.53 -38.84
CA ARG A 775 -0.99 20.52 -39.82
C ARG A 775 -2.41 20.01 -39.51
N LYS A 776 -2.76 19.89 -38.23
CA LYS A 776 -4.11 19.52 -37.75
C LYS A 776 -5.06 20.72 -37.62
N GLN A 777 -4.64 21.93 -37.99
CA GLN A 777 -5.39 23.18 -37.86
C GLN A 777 -5.87 23.46 -36.42
N ARG A 778 -5.12 23.01 -35.41
CA ARG A 778 -5.36 23.34 -34.00
C ARG A 778 -4.69 24.67 -33.68
N ALA A 779 -5.48 25.66 -33.31
CA ALA A 779 -4.97 26.90 -32.74
C ALA A 779 -4.58 26.63 -31.28
N ALA A 780 -3.28 26.74 -30.96
CA ALA A 780 -2.76 26.45 -29.63
C ALA A 780 -1.46 27.21 -29.37
N GLU A 781 -1.19 27.50 -28.11
CA GLU A 781 0.15 27.83 -27.63
C GLU A 781 0.86 26.57 -27.15
N VAL A 782 2.10 26.38 -27.59
CA VAL A 782 2.98 25.31 -27.08
C VAL A 782 4.04 25.96 -26.22
N LEU A 783 4.04 25.57 -24.95
CA LEU A 783 4.87 26.09 -23.87
C LEU A 783 5.79 24.97 -23.37
N GLU A 784 7.01 25.31 -22.97
CA GLU A 784 7.94 24.38 -22.31
C GLU A 784 7.49 24.14 -20.86
N HIS A 785 7.65 22.91 -20.36
CA HIS A 785 7.19 22.56 -19.02
C HIS A 785 8.26 22.88 -17.95
N ASP A 786 8.02 23.93 -17.14
CA ASP A 786 8.96 24.46 -16.13
C ASP A 786 9.61 23.43 -15.20
N ARG A 787 8.91 22.30 -14.95
CA ARG A 787 9.34 21.26 -14.00
C ARG A 787 9.82 19.96 -14.63
N LEU A 788 9.72 19.83 -15.96
CA LEU A 788 10.05 18.60 -16.67
C LEU A 788 10.74 18.94 -18.02
N PRO A 789 12.08 19.09 -18.02
CA PRO A 789 12.83 19.50 -19.21
C PRO A 789 12.56 18.61 -20.43
N GLY A 790 12.32 19.25 -21.58
CA GLY A 790 11.96 18.61 -22.85
C GLY A 790 10.51 18.13 -22.97
N ALA A 791 9.69 18.26 -21.93
CA ALA A 791 8.24 18.10 -22.03
C ALA A 791 7.54 19.45 -22.26
N LEU A 792 6.32 19.40 -22.76
CA LEU A 792 5.55 20.54 -23.24
C LEU A 792 4.14 20.59 -22.63
N ARG A 793 3.60 21.80 -22.45
CA ARG A 793 2.16 22.07 -22.30
C ARG A 793 1.62 22.56 -23.64
N VAL A 794 0.64 21.87 -24.18
CA VAL A 794 -0.22 22.41 -25.26
C VAL A 794 -1.42 23.09 -24.62
N ARG A 795 -1.54 24.41 -24.77
CA ARG A 795 -2.71 25.19 -24.34
C ARG A 795 -3.52 25.56 -25.58
N TYR A 796 -4.59 24.82 -25.83
CA TYR A 796 -5.50 25.09 -26.95
C TYR A 796 -6.20 26.44 -26.80
N LEU A 797 -6.40 27.15 -27.91
CA LEU A 797 -7.05 28.46 -27.91
C LEU A 797 -8.56 28.31 -28.02
N LEU A 798 -9.29 28.96 -27.12
CA LEU A 798 -10.74 29.07 -27.18
C LEU A 798 -11.19 29.93 -28.39
N PRO A 799 -12.38 29.66 -28.96
CA PRO A 799 -12.96 30.48 -30.03
C PRO A 799 -13.35 31.87 -29.52
N GLU A 800 -13.32 32.88 -30.39
CA GLU A 800 -13.74 34.27 -30.06
C GLU A 800 -15.17 34.35 -29.49
N THR A 801 -16.06 33.48 -29.95
CA THR A 801 -17.39 33.27 -29.36
C THR A 801 -17.35 32.00 -28.52
N LEU A 802 -17.26 32.16 -27.21
CA LEU A 802 -17.31 31.05 -26.26
C LEU A 802 -18.65 30.30 -26.37
N PRO A 803 -18.67 28.96 -26.54
CA PRO A 803 -19.91 28.18 -26.42
C PRO A 803 -20.51 28.32 -25.02
N LEU A 804 -21.81 28.07 -24.89
CA LEU A 804 -22.44 28.01 -23.56
C LEU A 804 -22.09 26.68 -22.88
N VAL A 805 -21.54 26.76 -21.68
CA VAL A 805 -21.32 25.60 -20.79
C VAL A 805 -22.48 25.48 -19.81
N SER A 806 -23.12 24.31 -19.79
CA SER A 806 -24.09 23.93 -18.76
C SER A 806 -23.41 23.14 -17.66
N ILE A 807 -23.15 23.79 -16.52
CA ILE A 807 -22.62 23.15 -15.31
C ILE A 807 -23.77 22.44 -14.59
N VAL A 808 -23.73 21.12 -14.53
CA VAL A 808 -24.75 20.24 -13.95
C VAL A 808 -24.28 19.76 -12.58
N MET A 809 -25.08 20.00 -11.53
CA MET A 809 -24.68 19.73 -10.15
C MET A 809 -25.83 19.15 -9.31
N PRO A 810 -25.89 17.82 -9.14
CA PRO A 810 -26.79 17.19 -8.17
C PRO A 810 -26.41 17.55 -6.74
N THR A 811 -27.39 17.84 -5.89
CA THR A 811 -27.21 18.16 -4.48
C THR A 811 -28.38 17.64 -3.65
N ARG A 812 -28.12 17.24 -2.40
CA ARG A 812 -29.15 16.98 -1.39
C ARG A 812 -28.63 17.41 -0.03
N ASN A 813 -29.32 18.35 0.61
CA ASN A 813 -28.87 19.02 1.83
C ASN A 813 -27.41 19.54 1.64
N GLY A 814 -26.62 19.64 2.72
CA GLY A 814 -25.18 19.93 2.61
C GLY A 814 -24.85 21.37 2.21
N PHE A 815 -25.62 22.35 2.70
CA PHE A 815 -25.45 23.79 2.43
C PHE A 815 -23.99 24.28 2.41
N SER A 816 -23.15 23.87 3.38
CA SER A 816 -21.76 24.32 3.50
C SER A 816 -20.90 23.93 2.28
N LEU A 817 -21.07 22.70 1.78
CA LEU A 817 -20.38 22.16 0.60
C LEU A 817 -20.90 22.81 -0.68
N LEU A 818 -22.22 22.75 -0.90
CA LEU A 818 -22.87 23.35 -2.06
C LEU A 818 -22.54 24.84 -2.19
N ARG A 819 -22.53 25.57 -1.07
CA ARG A 819 -22.18 26.99 -1.02
C ARG A 819 -20.71 27.22 -1.35
N ARG A 820 -19.78 26.44 -0.78
CA ARG A 820 -18.35 26.52 -1.11
C ARG A 820 -18.13 26.31 -2.60
N CYS A 821 -18.77 25.29 -3.17
CA CYS A 821 -18.68 24.98 -4.58
C CYS A 821 -19.19 26.12 -5.46
N VAL A 822 -20.45 26.52 -5.30
CA VAL A 822 -21.08 27.57 -6.11
C VAL A 822 -20.42 28.94 -5.92
N GLU A 823 -20.04 29.33 -4.70
CA GLU A 823 -19.30 30.58 -4.46
C GLU A 823 -17.89 30.54 -5.09
N SER A 824 -17.20 29.39 -5.07
CA SER A 824 -15.89 29.25 -5.75
C SER A 824 -16.02 29.36 -7.27
N ILE A 825 -17.05 28.75 -7.86
CA ILE A 825 -17.33 28.86 -9.31
C ILE A 825 -17.58 30.32 -9.69
N PHE A 826 -18.42 31.05 -8.95
CA PHE A 826 -18.70 32.46 -9.22
C PHE A 826 -17.53 33.42 -8.96
N ALA A 827 -16.69 33.13 -7.96
CA ALA A 827 -15.62 34.03 -7.54
C ALA A 827 -14.31 33.81 -8.32
N LYS A 828 -14.04 32.59 -8.79
CA LYS A 828 -12.75 32.21 -9.40
C LYS A 828 -12.84 31.91 -10.91
N THR A 829 -13.92 31.34 -11.43
CA THR A 829 -13.95 30.87 -12.84
C THR A 829 -13.83 32.03 -13.83
N GLN A 830 -12.79 32.00 -14.68
CA GLN A 830 -12.54 32.98 -15.73
C GLN A 830 -13.55 32.87 -16.88
N TYR A 831 -13.89 31.64 -17.29
CA TYR A 831 -14.84 31.36 -18.37
C TYR A 831 -16.16 32.12 -18.14
N THR A 832 -16.62 32.91 -19.11
CA THR A 832 -17.74 33.83 -18.88
C THR A 832 -19.10 33.32 -19.34
N ASN A 833 -19.15 32.38 -20.30
CA ASN A 833 -20.41 31.91 -20.90
C ASN A 833 -20.87 30.57 -20.30
N TYR A 834 -21.35 30.59 -19.05
CA TYR A 834 -21.90 29.40 -18.39
C TYR A 834 -23.26 29.64 -17.73
N GLU A 835 -24.02 28.55 -17.58
CA GLU A 835 -25.17 28.44 -16.69
C GLU A 835 -24.94 27.31 -15.66
N LEU A 836 -25.60 27.40 -14.49
CA LEU A 836 -25.63 26.32 -13.50
C LEU A 836 -27.03 25.69 -13.46
N LEU A 837 -27.09 24.37 -13.59
CA LEU A 837 -28.28 23.53 -13.37
C LEU A 837 -28.07 22.73 -12.08
N ILE A 838 -28.60 23.23 -10.97
CA ILE A 838 -28.50 22.58 -9.67
C ILE A 838 -29.72 21.67 -9.49
N ILE A 839 -29.50 20.37 -9.30
CA ILE A 839 -30.56 19.38 -9.10
C ILE A 839 -30.70 19.11 -7.62
N ASP A 840 -31.73 19.69 -7.03
CA ASP A 840 -32.12 19.47 -5.64
C ASP A 840 -32.84 18.12 -5.52
N ASN A 841 -32.10 17.06 -5.15
CA ASN A 841 -32.62 15.72 -4.97
C ASN A 841 -33.30 15.55 -3.60
N GLY A 842 -34.38 16.29 -3.38
CA GLY A 842 -35.22 16.09 -2.21
C GLY A 842 -34.67 16.72 -0.92
N SER A 843 -33.93 17.83 -0.97
CA SER A 843 -33.44 18.50 0.24
C SER A 843 -34.60 18.90 1.17
N ASP A 844 -34.41 18.75 2.47
CA ASP A 844 -35.41 19.00 3.51
C ASP A 844 -34.94 19.99 4.58
N ASP A 845 -33.64 20.31 4.63
CA ASP A 845 -33.11 21.33 5.54
C ASP A 845 -33.41 22.77 5.06
N PHE A 846 -33.80 23.62 6.00
CA PHE A 846 -34.22 25.00 5.72
C PHE A 846 -33.09 25.88 5.15
N VAL A 847 -31.82 25.57 5.46
CA VAL A 847 -30.67 26.42 5.09
C VAL A 847 -30.34 26.21 3.61
N THR A 848 -30.22 24.96 3.16
CA THR A 848 -30.04 24.60 1.75
C THR A 848 -31.20 25.09 0.90
N LEU A 849 -32.45 24.86 1.32
CA LEU A 849 -33.63 25.33 0.59
C LEU A 849 -33.66 26.85 0.43
N ARG A 850 -33.31 27.60 1.49
CA ARG A 850 -33.23 29.07 1.44
C ARG A 850 -32.06 29.55 0.58
N TYR A 851 -30.94 28.83 0.56
CA TYR A 851 -29.79 29.15 -0.29
C TYR A 851 -30.13 28.93 -1.78
N LEU A 852 -30.74 27.81 -2.14
CA LEU A 852 -31.22 27.52 -3.49
C LEU A 852 -32.19 28.60 -4.01
N GLN A 853 -33.17 29.01 -3.19
CA GLN A 853 -34.06 30.14 -3.50
C GLN A 853 -33.32 31.49 -3.65
N GLY A 854 -32.19 31.65 -2.95
CA GLY A 854 -31.29 32.79 -3.11
C GLY A 854 -30.56 32.76 -4.45
N LEU A 855 -30.03 31.60 -4.84
CA LEU A 855 -29.29 31.39 -6.08
C LEU A 855 -30.15 31.60 -7.34
N GLN A 856 -31.43 31.21 -7.32
CA GLN A 856 -32.38 31.45 -8.43
C GLN A 856 -32.60 32.94 -8.78
N LYS A 857 -32.02 33.89 -8.04
CA LYS A 857 -32.01 35.31 -8.38
C LYS A 857 -30.91 35.69 -9.37
N ASP A 858 -29.85 34.87 -9.49
CA ASP A 858 -28.85 35.01 -10.54
C ASP A 858 -29.42 34.40 -11.83
N PRO A 859 -29.48 35.15 -12.95
CA PRO A 859 -30.07 34.66 -14.20
C PRO A 859 -29.33 33.47 -14.82
N ARG A 860 -28.11 33.15 -14.35
CA ARG A 860 -27.34 31.98 -14.77
C ARG A 860 -27.74 30.69 -14.04
N VAL A 861 -28.49 30.77 -12.93
CA VAL A 861 -28.81 29.58 -12.11
C VAL A 861 -30.24 29.09 -12.34
N THR A 862 -30.37 27.83 -12.70
CA THR A 862 -31.62 27.07 -12.70
C THR A 862 -31.56 26.02 -11.61
N VAL A 863 -32.52 26.03 -10.68
CA VAL A 863 -32.69 24.95 -9.68
C VAL A 863 -33.83 24.03 -10.13
N ILE A 864 -33.55 22.73 -10.22
CA ILE A 864 -34.48 21.68 -10.62
C ILE A 864 -34.75 20.80 -9.39
N ARG A 865 -36.00 20.73 -8.92
CA ARG A 865 -36.40 19.82 -7.84
C ARG A 865 -36.64 18.41 -8.37
N ASP A 866 -36.11 17.40 -7.68
CA ASP A 866 -36.39 15.99 -7.95
C ASP A 866 -36.49 15.17 -6.66
N ASP A 867 -37.71 14.83 -6.24
CA ASP A 867 -37.96 14.04 -5.03
C ASP A 867 -37.88 12.50 -5.24
N SER A 868 -37.33 12.03 -6.37
CA SER A 868 -37.09 10.60 -6.61
C SER A 868 -35.95 10.03 -5.75
N PRO A 869 -35.87 8.69 -5.55
CA PRO A 869 -34.74 8.06 -4.87
C PRO A 869 -33.40 8.43 -5.54
N PHE A 870 -32.36 8.62 -4.73
CA PHE A 870 -31.05 9.05 -5.23
C PHE A 870 -30.49 8.06 -6.27
N ASN A 871 -30.25 8.57 -7.47
CA ASN A 871 -29.59 7.89 -8.57
C ASN A 871 -28.81 8.96 -9.33
N TYR A 872 -27.49 8.97 -9.15
CA TYR A 872 -26.60 10.00 -9.69
C TYR A 872 -26.73 10.11 -11.20
N SER A 873 -26.76 8.97 -11.88
CA SER A 873 -26.91 8.86 -13.33
C SER A 873 -28.24 9.47 -13.82
N ALA A 874 -29.37 9.11 -13.19
CA ALA A 874 -30.68 9.64 -13.55
C ALA A 874 -30.80 11.17 -13.35
N LEU A 875 -30.28 11.68 -12.23
CA LEU A 875 -30.30 13.11 -11.90
C LEU A 875 -29.51 13.93 -12.93
N ASN A 876 -28.32 13.46 -13.31
CA ASN A 876 -27.50 14.07 -14.35
C ASN A 876 -28.16 13.96 -15.73
N ASN A 877 -28.65 12.79 -16.14
CA ASN A 877 -29.36 12.59 -17.41
C ASN A 877 -30.53 13.57 -17.57
N LYS A 878 -31.37 13.71 -16.53
CA LYS A 878 -32.52 14.62 -16.50
C LYS A 878 -32.12 16.09 -16.58
N ALA A 879 -30.98 16.47 -16.01
CA ALA A 879 -30.46 17.83 -16.09
C ALA A 879 -29.83 18.15 -17.45
N VAL A 880 -29.04 17.23 -18.01
CA VAL A 880 -28.45 17.39 -19.36
C VAL A 880 -29.55 17.46 -20.43
N ALA A 881 -30.67 16.76 -20.27
CA ALA A 881 -31.83 16.95 -21.13
C ALA A 881 -32.38 18.39 -21.14
N GLN A 882 -32.23 19.13 -20.03
CA GLN A 882 -32.70 20.52 -19.85
C GLN A 882 -31.60 21.59 -20.05
N ALA A 883 -30.33 21.19 -20.05
CA ALA A 883 -29.17 22.03 -20.33
C ALA A 883 -29.31 22.77 -21.67
N LYS A 884 -28.98 24.06 -21.72
CA LYS A 884 -29.02 24.88 -22.94
C LYS A 884 -27.67 24.95 -23.66
N GLY A 885 -26.59 24.60 -22.98
CA GLY A 885 -25.24 24.62 -23.49
C GLY A 885 -24.93 23.49 -24.47
N ASP A 886 -24.08 23.81 -25.44
CA ASP A 886 -23.49 22.83 -26.36
C ASP A 886 -22.37 22.03 -25.66
N ILE A 887 -21.81 22.58 -24.58
CA ILE A 887 -20.89 21.91 -23.66
C ILE A 887 -21.62 21.63 -22.34
N VAL A 888 -21.38 20.45 -21.77
CA VAL A 888 -21.85 20.02 -20.46
C VAL A 888 -20.64 19.87 -19.55
N ALA A 889 -20.78 20.28 -18.29
CA ALA A 889 -19.82 20.00 -17.23
C ALA A 889 -20.56 19.28 -16.08
N LEU A 890 -20.26 18.01 -15.85
CA LEU A 890 -20.77 17.25 -14.70
C LEU A 890 -19.89 17.56 -13.49
N LEU A 891 -20.47 18.14 -12.44
CA LEU A 891 -19.77 18.50 -11.22
C LEU A 891 -20.49 17.95 -9.98
N ASN A 892 -19.74 17.41 -9.03
CA ASN A 892 -20.27 17.17 -7.69
C ASN A 892 -20.44 18.49 -6.90
N ASN A 893 -21.33 18.48 -5.91
CA ASN A 893 -21.61 19.67 -5.08
C ASN A 893 -20.58 19.95 -3.98
N ASP A 894 -19.57 19.09 -3.82
CA ASP A 894 -18.53 19.11 -2.80
C ASP A 894 -17.12 19.36 -3.40
N LEU A 895 -17.06 20.12 -4.50
CA LEU A 895 -15.82 20.65 -5.07
C LEU A 895 -15.49 22.07 -4.59
N GLU A 896 -14.22 22.46 -4.63
CA GLU A 896 -13.80 23.87 -4.65
C GLU A 896 -12.82 24.11 -5.81
N VAL A 897 -13.13 25.09 -6.67
CA VAL A 897 -12.23 25.54 -7.76
C VAL A 897 -10.92 26.07 -7.17
N ILE A 898 -9.75 25.66 -7.69
CA ILE A 898 -8.45 26.19 -7.22
C ILE A 898 -7.93 27.30 -8.15
N ASN A 899 -7.70 26.98 -9.42
CA ASN A 899 -7.27 27.94 -10.46
C ASN A 899 -8.45 28.53 -11.23
N ASP A 900 -8.27 29.73 -11.78
CA ASP A 900 -9.30 30.51 -12.47
C ASP A 900 -9.56 30.03 -13.92
N ASP A 901 -8.51 29.58 -14.61
CA ASP A 901 -8.55 29.04 -15.98
C ASP A 901 -9.01 27.57 -16.09
N TRP A 902 -9.46 26.94 -14.99
CA TRP A 902 -9.85 25.51 -14.98
C TRP A 902 -10.86 25.13 -16.07
N LEU A 903 -11.90 25.94 -16.26
CA LEU A 903 -12.94 25.67 -17.25
C LEU A 903 -12.51 26.09 -18.67
N ASP A 904 -11.67 27.12 -18.80
CA ASP A 904 -11.07 27.51 -20.07
C ASP A 904 -10.22 26.36 -20.63
N GLU A 905 -9.35 25.78 -19.80
CA GLU A 905 -8.52 24.60 -20.09
C GLU A 905 -9.42 23.41 -20.51
N MET A 906 -10.37 22.99 -19.67
CA MET A 906 -11.19 21.80 -19.96
C MET A 906 -12.07 21.96 -21.21
N VAL A 907 -12.64 23.15 -21.44
CA VAL A 907 -13.44 23.43 -22.63
C VAL A 907 -12.56 23.46 -23.90
N SER A 908 -11.33 23.96 -23.80
CA SER A 908 -10.41 24.00 -24.94
C SER A 908 -10.11 22.61 -25.49
N HIS A 909 -9.88 21.62 -24.60
CA HIS A 909 -9.78 20.20 -24.98
C HIS A 909 -11.11 19.64 -25.51
N ALA A 910 -12.22 19.89 -24.80
CA ALA A 910 -13.53 19.33 -25.14
C ALA A 910 -14.09 19.81 -26.50
N LEU A 911 -13.56 20.90 -27.07
CA LEU A 911 -13.93 21.39 -28.40
C LEU A 911 -13.31 20.60 -29.56
N HIS A 912 -12.31 19.73 -29.31
CA HIS A 912 -11.69 18.93 -30.37
C HIS A 912 -12.57 17.72 -30.76
N PRO A 913 -12.86 17.50 -32.06
CA PRO A 913 -13.85 16.51 -32.49
C PRO A 913 -13.61 15.07 -32.03
N GLU A 914 -12.36 14.62 -31.92
CA GLU A 914 -12.03 13.27 -31.42
C GLU A 914 -11.98 13.16 -29.89
N VAL A 915 -12.03 14.28 -29.15
CA VAL A 915 -12.15 14.25 -27.68
C VAL A 915 -13.61 13.98 -27.31
N GLY A 916 -13.82 13.06 -26.38
CA GLY A 916 -15.14 12.62 -25.93
C GLY A 916 -15.51 13.07 -24.51
N ALA A 917 -14.54 13.06 -23.59
CA ALA A 917 -14.67 13.59 -22.24
C ALA A 917 -13.33 14.18 -21.77
N VAL A 918 -13.38 15.18 -20.87
CA VAL A 918 -12.22 15.83 -20.27
C VAL A 918 -12.34 15.81 -18.76
N GLY A 919 -11.34 15.29 -18.06
CA GLY A 919 -11.26 15.23 -16.58
C GLY A 919 -10.22 16.18 -15.99
N ALA A 920 -10.53 16.71 -14.81
CA ALA A 920 -9.65 17.59 -14.03
C ALA A 920 -8.68 16.80 -13.12
N LYS A 921 -7.66 17.48 -12.58
CA LYS A 921 -6.85 16.99 -11.46
C LYS A 921 -7.54 17.36 -10.15
N LEU A 922 -7.91 16.36 -9.35
CA LEU A 922 -8.61 16.56 -8.08
C LEU A 922 -7.70 16.24 -6.89
N TYR A 923 -7.74 17.09 -5.87
CA TYR A 923 -7.01 16.93 -4.62
C TYR A 923 -7.95 16.70 -3.44
N TYR A 924 -7.45 15.92 -2.48
CA TYR A 924 -7.95 15.95 -1.11
C TYR A 924 -7.59 17.28 -0.42
N PRO A 925 -8.28 17.66 0.67
CA PRO A 925 -8.02 18.91 1.40
C PRO A 925 -6.64 19.02 2.07
N ASP A 926 -5.84 17.95 2.04
CA ASP A 926 -4.46 17.87 2.57
C ASP A 926 -3.37 18.02 1.48
N ASP A 927 -3.75 18.51 0.29
CA ASP A 927 -2.90 18.63 -0.91
C ASP A 927 -2.32 17.27 -1.40
N THR A 928 -2.97 16.15 -1.07
CA THR A 928 -2.72 14.86 -1.75
C THR A 928 -3.67 14.65 -2.93
N ILE A 929 -3.22 13.92 -3.96
CA ILE A 929 -3.98 13.63 -5.17
C ILE A 929 -5.09 12.62 -4.87
N GLN A 930 -6.31 12.95 -5.31
CA GLN A 930 -7.44 12.03 -5.32
C GLN A 930 -7.70 11.48 -6.72
N HIS A 931 -7.60 12.31 -7.76
CA HIS A 931 -7.84 11.89 -9.14
C HIS A 931 -6.80 12.51 -10.07
N ALA A 932 -6.01 11.65 -10.70
CA ALA A 932 -5.16 11.99 -11.83
C ALA A 932 -5.46 11.10 -13.05
N GLY A 933 -6.74 10.73 -13.21
CA GLY A 933 -7.18 9.64 -14.07
C GLY A 933 -7.85 8.48 -13.35
N VAL A 934 -8.49 7.62 -14.14
CA VAL A 934 -8.95 6.29 -13.72
C VAL A 934 -8.33 5.23 -14.64
N ILE A 935 -7.74 4.21 -14.04
CA ILE A 935 -7.20 3.02 -14.69
C ILE A 935 -8.22 1.88 -14.54
N VAL A 936 -8.59 1.22 -15.64
CA VAL A 936 -9.47 0.04 -15.58
C VAL A 936 -8.72 -1.21 -15.15
N GLY A 937 -9.44 -2.14 -14.52
CA GLY A 937 -8.89 -3.36 -13.91
C GLY A 937 -8.27 -3.13 -12.54
N LEU A 938 -7.88 -1.89 -12.20
CA LEU A 938 -7.33 -1.53 -10.90
C LEU A 938 -8.35 -1.88 -9.79
N GLY A 939 -7.91 -2.64 -8.78
CA GLY A 939 -8.80 -3.14 -7.72
C GLY A 939 -9.92 -4.08 -8.21
N GLY A 940 -9.78 -4.66 -9.41
CA GLY A 940 -10.72 -5.63 -10.00
C GLY A 940 -11.85 -5.03 -10.86
N VAL A 941 -11.98 -3.70 -10.94
CA VAL A 941 -12.89 -3.02 -11.88
C VAL A 941 -12.26 -1.75 -12.45
N ALA A 942 -11.97 -0.77 -11.59
CA ALA A 942 -11.32 0.49 -11.94
C ALA A 942 -10.95 1.26 -10.66
N GLY A 943 -9.92 2.10 -10.73
CA GLY A 943 -9.47 2.91 -9.59
C GLY A 943 -8.60 4.11 -10.02
N HIS A 944 -8.28 4.98 -9.06
CA HIS A 944 -7.71 6.30 -9.36
C HIS A 944 -6.17 6.24 -9.42
N SER A 945 -5.58 6.75 -10.50
CA SER A 945 -4.13 6.79 -10.68
C SER A 945 -3.45 7.75 -9.68
N HIS A 946 -2.31 7.32 -9.12
CA HIS A 946 -1.45 8.09 -8.22
C HIS A 946 -2.16 8.65 -6.98
N LYS A 947 -3.17 7.95 -6.47
CA LYS A 947 -3.91 8.35 -5.28
C LYS A 947 -2.97 8.54 -4.09
N HIS A 948 -3.24 9.55 -3.28
CA HIS A 948 -2.44 9.99 -2.13
C HIS A 948 -1.02 10.49 -2.43
N PHE A 949 -0.61 10.62 -3.70
CA PHE A 949 0.65 11.30 -4.05
C PHE A 949 0.54 12.79 -3.71
N LEU A 950 1.60 13.40 -3.19
CA LEU A 950 1.64 14.85 -2.94
C LEU A 950 1.39 15.64 -4.24
N ARG A 951 0.72 16.79 -4.14
CA ARG A 951 0.39 17.70 -5.24
C ARG A 951 1.52 17.95 -6.25
N ASP A 952 2.72 18.15 -5.71
CA ASP A 952 3.95 18.43 -6.44
C ASP A 952 4.71 17.21 -6.97
N ASN A 953 4.20 15.99 -6.79
CA ASN A 953 4.86 14.78 -7.29
C ASN A 953 4.74 14.71 -8.84
N PRO A 954 5.85 14.50 -9.59
CA PRO A 954 5.79 14.31 -11.04
C PRO A 954 5.10 13.00 -11.47
N GLY A 955 5.00 12.02 -10.56
CA GLY A 955 4.40 10.71 -10.84
C GLY A 955 5.25 9.84 -11.77
N TYR A 956 4.68 8.71 -12.16
CA TYR A 956 5.34 7.76 -13.07
C TYR A 956 5.72 8.43 -14.39
N CYS A 957 7.01 8.46 -14.71
CA CYS A 957 7.57 9.09 -15.91
C CYS A 957 7.06 10.53 -16.19
N GLY A 958 6.73 11.31 -15.15
CA GLY A 958 6.23 12.68 -15.31
C GLY A 958 4.72 12.78 -15.62
N ARG A 959 3.98 11.67 -15.67
CA ARG A 959 2.56 11.64 -16.08
C ARG A 959 1.62 12.48 -15.22
N LEU A 960 1.98 12.90 -14.00
CA LEU A 960 1.14 13.83 -13.20
C LEU A 960 1.24 15.30 -13.63
N LEU A 961 2.12 15.60 -14.59
CA LEU A 961 2.41 16.93 -15.11
C LEU A 961 1.99 17.11 -16.57
N LEU A 962 1.60 16.03 -17.26
CA LEU A 962 1.35 16.04 -18.71
C LEU A 962 -0.10 15.69 -19.03
N ALA A 963 -0.69 16.41 -19.99
CA ALA A 963 -2.00 16.07 -20.54
C ALA A 963 -1.90 14.76 -21.32
N GLN A 964 -2.88 13.87 -21.16
CA GLN A 964 -2.84 12.53 -21.73
C GLN A 964 -4.23 11.94 -21.94
N ASN A 965 -4.32 10.95 -22.80
CA ASN A 965 -5.50 10.13 -22.94
C ASN A 965 -5.51 9.03 -21.86
N LEU A 966 -6.70 8.69 -21.37
CA LEU A 966 -6.92 7.63 -20.38
C LEU A 966 -8.18 6.83 -20.73
N SER A 967 -8.35 5.65 -20.14
CA SER A 967 -9.58 4.86 -20.28
C SER A 967 -10.78 5.55 -19.66
N ALA A 968 -10.64 6.12 -18.46
CA ALA A 968 -11.71 6.89 -17.83
C ALA A 968 -11.22 8.11 -17.03
N VAL A 969 -12.14 9.04 -16.82
CA VAL A 969 -12.04 10.20 -15.92
C VAL A 969 -13.31 10.27 -15.06
N THR A 970 -13.23 10.84 -13.85
CA THR A 970 -14.37 10.80 -12.93
C THR A 970 -15.41 11.87 -13.23
N ALA A 971 -16.70 11.53 -13.10
CA ALA A 971 -17.80 12.51 -13.20
C ALA A 971 -17.86 13.50 -12.03
N ALA A 972 -17.00 13.38 -11.02
CA ALA A 972 -16.86 14.43 -10.01
C ALA A 972 -16.52 15.80 -10.64
N CYS A 973 -15.68 15.83 -11.69
CA CYS A 973 -15.50 16.99 -12.56
C CYS A 973 -15.16 16.54 -14.00
N LEU A 974 -16.16 16.48 -14.88
CA LEU A 974 -16.05 15.99 -16.26
C LEU A 974 -16.72 16.95 -17.24
N VAL A 975 -15.97 17.42 -18.24
CA VAL A 975 -16.46 18.34 -19.30
C VAL A 975 -16.50 17.65 -20.65
N LEU A 976 -17.58 17.83 -21.41
CA LEU A 976 -17.76 17.25 -22.74
C LEU A 976 -18.77 17.99 -23.62
N ARG A 977 -18.77 17.71 -24.93
CA ARG A 977 -19.83 18.18 -25.83
C ARG A 977 -21.13 17.44 -25.56
N LYS A 978 -22.24 18.17 -25.51
CA LYS A 978 -23.59 17.62 -25.29
C LYS A 978 -23.98 16.59 -26.36
N GLU A 979 -23.48 16.75 -27.59
CA GLU A 979 -23.69 15.78 -28.66
C GLU A 979 -23.09 14.40 -28.32
N VAL A 980 -21.91 14.34 -27.69
CA VAL A 980 -21.23 13.09 -27.30
C VAL A 980 -21.99 12.42 -26.16
N PHE A 981 -22.40 13.19 -25.14
CA PHE A 981 -23.26 12.70 -24.05
C PHE A 981 -24.52 12.02 -24.58
N ASN A 982 -25.19 12.66 -25.55
CA ASN A 982 -26.40 12.12 -26.18
C ASN A 982 -26.11 10.91 -27.09
N ALA A 983 -24.98 10.91 -27.81
CA ALA A 983 -24.61 9.84 -28.75
C ALA A 983 -24.39 8.50 -28.05
N VAL A 984 -23.80 8.50 -26.85
CA VAL A 984 -23.63 7.27 -26.03
C VAL A 984 -24.85 6.94 -25.17
N GLY A 985 -25.88 7.80 -25.14
CA GLY A 985 -27.11 7.60 -24.38
C GLY A 985 -27.07 8.04 -22.91
N GLY A 986 -26.13 8.90 -22.52
CA GLY A 986 -25.97 9.39 -21.14
C GLY A 986 -25.37 8.36 -20.16
N LEU A 987 -25.48 8.63 -18.87
CA LEU A 987 -25.04 7.73 -17.80
C LEU A 987 -26.01 6.54 -17.65
N ASP A 988 -25.52 5.35 -17.30
CA ASP A 988 -26.38 4.16 -17.16
C ASP A 988 -27.18 4.19 -15.84
N GLU A 989 -28.30 4.91 -15.86
CA GLU A 989 -29.24 5.03 -14.75
C GLU A 989 -29.95 3.74 -14.32
N LYS A 990 -29.81 2.64 -15.07
CA LYS A 990 -30.48 1.36 -14.77
C LYS A 990 -29.58 0.41 -14.00
N ASN A 991 -28.31 0.32 -14.38
CA ASN A 991 -27.36 -0.63 -13.81
C ASN A 991 -26.28 0.03 -12.95
N LEU A 992 -26.01 1.33 -13.13
CA LEU A 992 -24.93 2.07 -12.46
C LEU A 992 -25.48 3.38 -11.87
N SER A 993 -26.12 3.24 -10.71
CA SER A 993 -26.85 4.32 -10.04
C SER A 993 -25.95 5.23 -9.17
N VAL A 994 -24.83 4.71 -8.67
CA VAL A 994 -23.90 5.45 -7.79
C VAL A 994 -22.44 5.18 -8.15
N ALA A 995 -21.99 3.92 -8.22
CA ALA A 995 -20.60 3.59 -8.54
C ALA A 995 -20.39 3.30 -10.04
N PHE A 996 -19.15 3.50 -10.52
CA PHE A 996 -18.65 3.19 -11.88
C PHE A 996 -19.44 3.77 -13.07
N ASN A 997 -20.44 4.62 -12.83
CA ASN A 997 -21.26 5.23 -13.88
C ASN A 997 -20.43 6.10 -14.84
N ASP A 998 -19.39 6.75 -14.32
CA ASP A 998 -18.42 7.55 -15.04
C ASP A 998 -17.41 6.70 -15.82
N VAL A 999 -16.98 5.57 -15.23
CA VAL A 999 -16.11 4.58 -15.90
C VAL A 999 -16.81 3.95 -17.10
N ASP A 1000 -18.01 3.39 -16.93
CA ASP A 1000 -18.80 2.81 -18.02
C ASP A 1000 -19.12 3.84 -19.11
N PHE A 1001 -19.42 5.08 -18.72
CA PHE A 1001 -19.68 6.16 -19.65
C PHE A 1001 -18.45 6.54 -20.48
N CYS A 1002 -17.29 6.66 -19.84
CA CYS A 1002 -16.01 6.89 -20.51
C CYS A 1002 -15.64 5.74 -21.47
N LEU A 1003 -15.88 4.48 -21.08
CA LEU A 1003 -15.64 3.32 -21.94
C LEU A 1003 -16.60 3.26 -23.13
N ARG A 1004 -17.89 3.61 -22.95
CA ARG A 1004 -18.85 3.76 -24.07
C ARG A 1004 -18.49 4.91 -25.01
N ILE A 1005 -17.88 5.98 -24.50
CA ILE A 1005 -17.32 7.07 -25.32
C ILE A 1005 -16.16 6.55 -26.18
N GLN A 1006 -15.28 5.70 -25.61
CA GLN A 1006 -14.21 5.05 -26.36
C GLN A 1006 -14.71 4.01 -27.38
N GLU A 1007 -15.76 3.24 -27.08
CA GLU A 1007 -16.41 2.35 -28.06
C GLU A 1007 -16.92 3.08 -29.32
N GLN A 1008 -17.16 4.41 -29.24
CA GLN A 1008 -17.52 5.25 -30.39
C GLN A 1008 -16.30 5.88 -31.11
N GLY A 1009 -15.07 5.58 -30.67
CA GLY A 1009 -13.83 6.08 -31.28
C GLY A 1009 -13.38 7.46 -30.80
N PHE A 1010 -13.92 7.96 -29.69
CA PHE A 1010 -13.43 9.19 -29.04
C PHE A 1010 -12.37 8.88 -27.98
N TYR A 1011 -11.51 9.86 -27.68
CA TYR A 1011 -10.57 9.80 -26.56
C TYR A 1011 -11.12 10.52 -25.32
N ASN A 1012 -10.93 9.92 -24.15
CA ASN A 1012 -11.06 10.63 -22.89
C ASN A 1012 -9.70 11.28 -22.58
N VAL A 1013 -9.69 12.57 -22.26
CA VAL A 1013 -8.49 13.35 -21.93
C VAL A 1013 -8.50 13.64 -20.43
N TRP A 1014 -7.36 13.52 -19.79
CA TRP A 1014 -7.12 14.10 -18.47
C TRP A 1014 -6.10 15.22 -18.58
N THR A 1015 -6.43 16.38 -18.01
CA THR A 1015 -5.52 17.55 -17.97
C THR A 1015 -5.07 17.82 -16.53
N PRO A 1016 -3.74 17.93 -16.27
CA PRO A 1016 -3.21 18.31 -14.98
C PRO A 1016 -3.43 19.79 -14.64
N TYR A 1017 -3.87 20.59 -15.62
CA TYR A 1017 -3.92 22.06 -15.54
C TYR A 1017 -5.30 22.62 -15.13
N ALA A 1018 -6.31 21.76 -14.94
CA ALA A 1018 -7.55 22.12 -14.26
C ALA A 1018 -7.52 21.51 -12.85
N GLU A 1019 -7.36 22.34 -11.81
CA GLU A 1019 -7.15 21.90 -10.43
C GLU A 1019 -8.35 22.26 -9.55
N LEU A 1020 -8.90 21.27 -8.84
CA LEU A 1020 -9.98 21.46 -7.85
C LEU A 1020 -9.72 20.64 -6.58
N TYR A 1021 -10.18 21.11 -5.43
CA TYR A 1021 -10.33 20.25 -4.25
C TYR A 1021 -11.66 19.51 -4.33
N HIS A 1022 -11.69 18.26 -3.87
CA HIS A 1022 -12.91 17.46 -3.73
C HIS A 1022 -12.98 16.92 -2.30
N TYR A 1023 -14.05 17.27 -1.58
CA TYR A 1023 -14.25 16.89 -0.17
C TYR A 1023 -14.85 15.47 0.00
N GLU A 1024 -14.75 14.66 -1.06
CA GLU A 1024 -15.17 13.25 -1.27
C GLU A 1024 -16.42 12.77 -0.54
N SER A 1025 -17.57 12.88 -1.22
CA SER A 1025 -18.80 12.16 -0.83
C SER A 1025 -19.30 12.48 0.59
N ALA A 1026 -18.96 13.66 1.10
CA ALA A 1026 -19.34 14.17 2.42
C ALA A 1026 -20.87 14.35 2.61
N THR A 1027 -21.66 14.18 1.55
CA THR A 1027 -23.14 14.14 1.56
C THR A 1027 -23.72 12.71 1.43
N ARG A 1028 -22.90 11.71 1.11
CA ARG A 1028 -23.26 10.31 0.76
C ARG A 1028 -22.82 9.31 1.84
N GLY A 1029 -21.69 9.56 2.48
CA GLY A 1029 -21.03 8.63 3.40
C GLY A 1029 -20.45 7.39 2.70
N TYR A 1030 -19.77 6.54 3.46
CA TYR A 1030 -19.13 5.32 2.92
C TYR A 1030 -20.14 4.25 2.49
N GLU A 1031 -19.70 3.21 1.77
CA GLU A 1031 -20.53 2.04 1.45
C GLU A 1031 -20.65 1.11 2.67
N ASP A 1032 -21.33 1.59 3.71
CA ASP A 1032 -21.35 1.01 5.05
C ASP A 1032 -22.56 0.11 5.34
N THR A 1033 -23.76 0.46 4.83
CA THR A 1033 -24.99 -0.31 5.02
C THR A 1033 -25.07 -1.59 4.15
N PRO A 1034 -25.85 -2.61 4.55
CA PRO A 1034 -26.06 -3.81 3.73
C PRO A 1034 -26.62 -3.53 2.33
N GLU A 1035 -27.54 -2.57 2.22
CA GLU A 1035 -28.19 -2.18 0.96
C GLU A 1035 -27.21 -1.46 0.04
N LYS A 1036 -26.39 -0.55 0.61
CA LYS A 1036 -25.28 0.12 -0.08
C LYS A 1036 -24.27 -0.88 -0.63
N LYS A 1037 -23.84 -1.85 0.19
CA LYS A 1037 -22.92 -2.92 -0.20
C LYS A 1037 -23.51 -3.83 -1.27
N ALA A 1038 -24.76 -4.26 -1.13
CA ALA A 1038 -25.45 -5.08 -2.13
C ALA A 1038 -25.53 -4.36 -3.48
N ARG A 1039 -25.95 -3.10 -3.50
CA ARG A 1039 -25.97 -2.24 -4.69
C ARG A 1039 -24.57 -2.12 -5.32
N PHE A 1040 -23.54 -1.84 -4.51
CA PHE A 1040 -22.16 -1.77 -5.01
C PHE A 1040 -21.68 -3.10 -5.61
N SER A 1041 -22.02 -4.25 -5.00
CA SER A 1041 -21.74 -5.56 -5.59
C SER A 1041 -22.49 -5.80 -6.91
N GLU A 1042 -23.75 -5.38 -7.03
CA GLU A 1042 -24.50 -5.43 -8.30
C GLU A 1042 -23.86 -4.53 -9.38
N GLU A 1043 -23.41 -3.33 -9.02
CA GLU A 1043 -22.71 -2.39 -9.90
C GLU A 1043 -21.34 -2.97 -10.37
N VAL A 1044 -20.59 -3.63 -9.47
CA VAL A 1044 -19.34 -4.36 -9.79
C VAL A 1044 -19.59 -5.52 -10.75
N GLU A 1045 -20.60 -6.37 -10.48
CA GLU A 1045 -20.89 -7.54 -11.31
C GLU A 1045 -21.47 -7.12 -12.68
N TYR A 1046 -22.18 -6.00 -12.77
CA TYR A 1046 -22.53 -5.40 -14.06
C TYR A 1046 -21.29 -4.99 -14.85
N MET A 1047 -20.34 -4.26 -14.25
CA MET A 1047 -19.11 -3.84 -14.92
C MET A 1047 -18.32 -5.04 -15.46
N LYS A 1048 -18.06 -6.04 -14.60
CA LYS A 1048 -17.39 -7.29 -15.01
C LYS A 1048 -18.11 -8.01 -16.15
N LYS A 1049 -19.44 -8.06 -16.10
CA LYS A 1049 -20.26 -8.71 -17.14
C LYS A 1049 -20.32 -7.94 -18.46
N ARG A 1050 -20.30 -6.61 -18.42
CA ARG A 1050 -20.41 -5.72 -19.59
C ARG A 1050 -19.08 -5.54 -20.32
N TRP A 1051 -17.98 -5.51 -19.58
CA TRP A 1051 -16.65 -5.17 -20.09
C TRP A 1051 -15.67 -6.36 -20.08
N GLY A 1052 -15.87 -7.35 -19.20
CA GLY A 1052 -15.14 -8.62 -19.19
C GLY A 1052 -13.62 -8.45 -19.13
N GLU A 1053 -12.91 -9.18 -19.98
CA GLU A 1053 -11.45 -9.11 -20.12
C GLU A 1053 -10.95 -7.72 -20.56
N GLY A 1054 -11.82 -6.88 -21.14
CA GLY A 1054 -11.48 -5.48 -21.47
C GLY A 1054 -11.13 -4.63 -20.25
N LEU A 1055 -11.55 -5.03 -19.04
CA LEU A 1055 -11.09 -4.38 -17.81
C LEU A 1055 -9.63 -4.72 -17.48
N LEU A 1056 -9.08 -5.84 -17.97
CA LEU A 1056 -7.70 -6.25 -17.67
C LEU A 1056 -6.65 -5.57 -18.57
N VAL A 1057 -7.10 -4.91 -19.65
CA VAL A 1057 -6.27 -4.30 -20.69
C VAL A 1057 -6.66 -2.84 -20.87
N ASP A 1058 -6.07 -1.96 -20.06
CA ASP A 1058 -6.21 -0.51 -20.20
C ASP A 1058 -5.12 0.02 -21.17
N PRO A 1059 -5.48 0.58 -22.34
CA PRO A 1059 -4.50 1.09 -23.31
C PRO A 1059 -3.59 2.19 -22.74
N ALA A 1060 -4.03 2.90 -21.70
CA ALA A 1060 -3.22 3.94 -21.06
C ALA A 1060 -2.31 3.41 -19.93
N TYR A 1061 -2.27 2.08 -19.68
CA TYR A 1061 -1.57 1.48 -18.56
C TYR A 1061 -0.86 0.16 -18.93
N ASN A 1062 0.47 0.21 -18.98
CA ASN A 1062 1.29 -0.88 -19.49
C ASN A 1062 1.10 -2.19 -18.69
N PRO A 1063 1.01 -3.36 -19.35
CA PRO A 1063 0.85 -4.66 -18.70
C PRO A 1063 2.03 -5.09 -17.79
N ASN A 1064 3.19 -4.46 -17.88
CA ASN A 1064 4.30 -4.62 -16.91
C ASN A 1064 4.04 -3.89 -15.56
N LEU A 1065 2.93 -3.16 -15.42
CA LEU A 1065 2.51 -2.45 -14.20
C LEU A 1065 1.35 -3.17 -13.49
N THR A 1066 1.35 -3.13 -12.15
CA THR A 1066 0.36 -3.84 -11.31
C THR A 1066 -1.05 -3.24 -11.40
N LEU A 1067 -2.08 -4.09 -11.29
CA LEU A 1067 -3.47 -3.66 -11.10
C LEU A 1067 -3.91 -3.68 -9.61
N ASP A 1068 -3.00 -4.03 -8.70
CA ASP A 1068 -3.28 -4.19 -7.26
C ASP A 1068 -3.05 -2.90 -6.46
N ARG A 1069 -2.31 -1.93 -7.02
CA ARG A 1069 -1.88 -0.69 -6.34
C ARG A 1069 -1.97 0.51 -7.25
N GLU A 1070 -2.41 1.64 -6.69
CA GLU A 1070 -2.62 2.94 -7.37
C GLU A 1070 -1.29 3.67 -7.69
N ASP A 1071 -0.13 3.04 -7.50
CA ASP A 1071 1.20 3.67 -7.42
C ASP A 1071 2.09 3.55 -8.67
N PHE A 1072 1.64 2.86 -9.72
CA PHE A 1072 2.44 2.53 -10.92
C PHE A 1072 3.70 1.67 -10.63
N SER A 1073 3.66 0.87 -9.56
CA SER A 1073 4.68 -0.16 -9.32
C SER A 1073 4.60 -1.31 -10.35
N PHE A 1074 5.65 -2.12 -10.45
CA PHE A 1074 5.73 -3.20 -11.43
C PHE A 1074 4.77 -4.35 -11.07
N ALA A 1075 4.35 -5.11 -12.08
CA ALA A 1075 3.60 -6.35 -11.94
C ALA A 1075 4.55 -7.55 -11.70
N TRP A 1076 4.15 -8.43 -10.77
CA TRP A 1076 4.90 -9.62 -10.34
C TRP A 1076 3.95 -10.83 -10.31
N PRO A 1077 3.86 -11.64 -11.38
CA PRO A 1077 4.56 -11.52 -12.66
C PRO A 1077 3.98 -10.41 -13.59
N PRO A 1078 4.70 -10.03 -14.65
CA PRO A 1078 4.20 -9.19 -15.73
C PRO A 1078 3.00 -9.80 -16.47
N ARG A 1079 2.12 -8.95 -17.03
CA ARG A 1079 0.87 -9.36 -17.67
C ARG A 1079 0.97 -9.44 -19.22
N VAL A 1080 2.13 -9.86 -19.75
CA VAL A 1080 2.58 -9.77 -21.17
C VAL A 1080 2.90 -11.09 -21.87
#